data_AF-A0A8X7N6N3-F1
#
_entry.id   AF-A0A8X7N6N3-F1
#
_cell.length_a   1.000
_cell.length_b   1.000
_cell.length_c   1.000
_cell.angle_alpha   90.00
_cell.angle_beta   90.00
_cell.angle_gamma   90.00
#
_symmetry.space_group_name_H-M   'P 1'
#
loop_
_entity.id
_entity.type
_entity.pdbx_description
1 polymer ?
#
loop_
_entity_poly.entity_id
_entity_poly.type
_entity_poly.pdbx_seq_one_letter_code
_entity_poly.pdbx_strand_id
1 'polypeptide(L)'
;MDRDPYEFVRLSDVSLDLAVRVSSLQGRLPRLNKVQLLLDDPAAKQWGTHQTADEDATFPDLYVDCQLWADNKPLSIPFRTSHKVLNASLQWKEWITIPIRLCDLPQNAQLTFTVHDSAAAGNTHIIGGTTFRLFGKKGTLKKAQQRLYLWPNVPADPFTESTTPSKVAGMSDEMGRLEKLVKKQERGDLPRVDWLDKLAFRHIERIHSTEATASNALFLYIDLPRFDLPIVYCEQEALPPILPSLHHPAQGPGSTPASAAAAAAYNHNYGTTTSTTTTTTAAAAAAAAAVAAAHQAQGTLASNAAGGTAAGAGAAATSSSNAGPGGIHAKASTIDASLFTIADPEIARENPVEAKHRRLVRSHRSGPLDRELKPNATVRDELNAILAYPPTRVLLPAEMDRIWSFRFYLTRDPKGLTKFLKSVVWSDPGEAKQATEVLLPMWSEPALDDGLELLGPTFRDSRVRSYAVRLLERADDEELMLYLLQLVQALKFDNLASLSSSASAAGRSGAGGGGAGGAAGRSGTLRANPSSSSNINTTSILPTSSESITSPSASLDAGHASAVTEPMGLTDFLISRASKNVELGNNFFWYLRVECEDKILGKLFRRIKTRFVEKLKQTKEGNAMLSVIKRQETLITILTQRARELRLSKDQRPKKIEKLRTFLSDSTNSGLSDVFDPPLILPLDPRIRVTGIVADKSSVFKSNLFPLLLQFEQAPVVGAGLVEGDTGGQATTTTTELDDAALRITSGGTASDGVDKASPSSSSKPTTYGVIMKNGDDFRQDQLVIQLFTLMDKLLRNENLDLKMTPYRVLATGTLDGIAQYVPSLTIAAIMAQYGGSLLNYLRHHHPDEGSLGTFGVKPAVLDTFVRSCAGYCVVTYLLGVGDRHLDNLLLAPDGHFFH
;
A
#
# COMPACT_ATOMS: atom_id res chain seq x y z
N MET A 1 34.84 7.37 -22.11
CA MET A 1 33.82 7.89 -23.05
C MET A 1 32.55 8.06 -22.26
N ASP A 2 32.48 9.20 -21.58
CA ASP A 2 31.30 9.60 -20.84
C ASP A 2 30.20 9.89 -21.85
N ARG A 3 29.00 9.36 -21.59
CA ARG A 3 27.81 9.73 -22.35
C ARG A 3 27.19 10.90 -21.61
N ASP A 4 27.28 12.10 -22.18
CA ASP A 4 26.56 13.25 -21.67
C ASP A 4 25.06 12.89 -21.53
N PRO A 5 24.39 13.28 -20.42
CA PRO A 5 22.98 13.00 -20.24
C PRO A 5 22.18 13.73 -21.31
N TYR A 6 21.48 12.96 -22.16
CA TYR A 6 20.57 13.50 -23.15
C TYR A 6 19.29 13.98 -22.46
N GLU A 7 19.29 15.23 -22.01
CA GLU A 7 18.11 15.88 -21.43
C GLU A 7 17.06 16.17 -22.51
N PHE A 8 15.81 15.81 -22.25
CA PHE A 8 14.66 16.06 -23.13
C PHE A 8 13.37 16.20 -22.31
N VAL A 9 12.36 16.81 -22.91
CA VAL A 9 11.02 16.97 -22.32
C VAL A 9 10.03 16.10 -23.09
N ARG A 10 9.17 15.36 -22.39
CA ARG A 10 8.10 14.58 -23.03
C ARG A 10 6.98 15.52 -23.45
N LEU A 11 6.42 15.32 -24.64
CA LEU A 11 5.33 16.14 -25.17
C LEU A 11 4.11 16.18 -24.21
N SER A 12 3.81 15.05 -23.56
CA SER A 12 2.77 14.90 -22.52
C SER A 12 2.83 15.94 -21.41
N ASP A 13 4.03 16.44 -21.12
CA ASP A 13 4.32 17.28 -19.95
C ASP A 13 4.25 18.79 -20.30
N VAL A 14 3.92 19.14 -21.56
CA VAL A 14 3.94 20.51 -22.09
C VAL A 14 2.53 21.05 -22.32
N SER A 15 2.01 21.78 -21.33
CA SER A 15 0.66 22.37 -21.32
C SER A 15 0.53 23.72 -22.03
N LEU A 16 1.32 23.97 -23.09
CA LEU A 16 1.28 25.20 -23.90
C LEU A 16 0.47 24.99 -25.18
N ASP A 17 -0.19 26.04 -25.68
CA ASP A 17 -0.90 26.00 -26.97
C ASP A 17 0.05 25.99 -28.19
N LEU A 18 -0.42 25.42 -29.30
CA LEU A 18 0.33 25.40 -30.56
C LEU A 18 0.35 26.79 -31.22
N ALA A 19 1.43 27.53 -30.99
CA ALA A 19 1.72 28.78 -31.68
C ALA A 19 2.68 28.59 -32.88
N VAL A 20 2.43 29.30 -33.99
CA VAL A 20 3.32 29.39 -35.16
C VAL A 20 3.32 30.80 -35.72
N ARG A 21 4.50 31.35 -36.05
CA ARG A 21 4.62 32.66 -36.69
C ARG A 21 4.71 32.49 -38.21
N VAL A 22 3.85 33.17 -38.96
CA VAL A 22 4.02 33.36 -40.40
C VAL A 22 4.94 34.57 -40.60
N SER A 23 6.14 34.37 -41.15
CA SER A 23 7.20 35.39 -41.15
C SER A 23 7.34 36.10 -42.48
N SER A 24 7.59 35.40 -43.59
CA SER A 24 7.69 35.99 -44.94
C SER A 24 7.48 34.99 -46.07
N LEU A 25 6.97 35.45 -47.21
CA LEU A 25 7.02 34.72 -48.49
C LEU A 25 8.19 35.27 -49.33
N GLN A 26 8.85 34.41 -50.09
CA GLN A 26 10.04 34.77 -50.87
C GLN A 26 10.10 34.00 -52.19
N GLY A 27 10.89 34.51 -53.13
CA GLY A 27 10.93 34.03 -54.51
C GLY A 27 10.06 34.88 -55.44
N ARG A 28 10.13 34.61 -56.75
CA ARG A 28 9.44 35.40 -57.78
C ARG A 28 7.96 35.01 -57.88
N LEU A 29 7.06 35.82 -57.32
CA LEU A 29 5.63 35.69 -57.62
C LEU A 29 5.38 35.95 -59.12
N PRO A 30 4.50 35.18 -59.78
CA PRO A 30 4.04 35.51 -61.12
C PRO A 30 3.35 36.88 -61.12
N ARG A 31 3.85 37.83 -61.93
CA ARG A 31 3.11 39.06 -62.27
C ARG A 31 1.94 38.66 -63.17
N LEU A 32 0.76 38.45 -62.60
CA LEU A 32 -0.48 38.29 -63.36
C LEU A 32 -0.79 39.61 -64.07
N ASN A 33 -0.49 39.69 -65.37
CA ASN A 33 -0.87 40.83 -66.19
C ASN A 33 -2.40 40.98 -66.17
N LYS A 34 -2.90 42.22 -66.06
CA LYS A 34 -4.34 42.52 -66.01
C LYS A 34 -5.11 41.91 -67.20
N VAL A 35 -4.48 41.80 -68.36
CA VAL A 35 -5.01 41.15 -69.57
C VAL A 35 -5.18 39.63 -69.39
N GLN A 36 -4.28 38.95 -68.68
CA GLN A 36 -4.35 37.50 -68.45
C GLN A 36 -5.48 37.17 -67.46
N LEU A 37 -5.56 37.91 -66.35
CA LEU A 37 -6.67 37.81 -65.38
C LEU A 37 -8.05 38.02 -66.03
N LEU A 38 -8.14 38.96 -66.99
CA LEU A 38 -9.37 39.25 -67.76
C LEU A 38 -9.71 38.19 -68.83
N LEU A 39 -8.76 37.34 -69.23
CA LEU A 39 -8.99 36.23 -70.16
C LEU A 39 -9.47 34.98 -69.44
N ASP A 40 -8.94 34.72 -68.24
CA ASP A 40 -9.24 33.53 -67.45
C ASP A 40 -10.54 33.68 -66.62
N ASP A 41 -10.91 34.89 -66.18
CA ASP A 41 -12.23 35.21 -65.59
C ASP A 41 -12.75 36.61 -66.02
N PRO A 42 -13.80 36.69 -66.88
CA PRO A 42 -14.43 37.95 -67.26
C PRO A 42 -15.03 38.77 -66.10
N ALA A 43 -15.30 38.15 -64.95
CA ALA A 43 -15.79 38.83 -63.75
C ALA A 43 -14.66 39.58 -62.99
N ALA A 44 -13.38 39.25 -63.22
CA ALA A 44 -12.22 39.90 -62.61
C ALA A 44 -12.00 41.37 -63.03
N LYS A 45 -12.98 41.99 -63.70
CA LYS A 45 -12.97 43.36 -64.23
C LYS A 45 -12.76 44.46 -63.18
N GLN A 46 -12.96 44.15 -61.90
CA GLN A 46 -12.74 45.04 -60.76
C GLN A 46 -11.36 44.88 -60.10
N TRP A 47 -10.48 44.01 -60.63
CA TRP A 47 -9.13 43.80 -60.11
C TRP A 47 -8.29 45.09 -60.18
N GLY A 48 -7.82 45.56 -59.02
CA GLY A 48 -7.01 46.76 -58.88
C GLY A 48 -7.78 48.06 -59.17
N THR A 49 -8.86 48.33 -58.43
CA THR A 49 -9.58 49.62 -58.45
C THR A 49 -8.85 50.75 -57.69
N HIS A 50 -7.89 50.43 -56.82
CA HIS A 50 -6.95 51.40 -56.26
C HIS A 50 -5.78 51.66 -57.22
N GLN A 51 -6.03 52.40 -58.30
CA GLN A 51 -4.98 52.90 -59.19
C GLN A 51 -4.44 54.24 -58.68
N THR A 52 -3.28 54.22 -58.02
CA THR A 52 -2.35 55.38 -57.99
C THR A 52 -1.42 55.32 -59.19
N ALA A 53 -0.91 56.45 -59.66
CA ALA A 53 -0.41 56.65 -61.03
C ALA A 53 0.94 55.99 -61.41
N ASP A 54 1.46 55.03 -60.64
CA ASP A 54 2.63 54.22 -60.98
C ASP A 54 2.20 52.83 -61.49
N GLU A 55 2.19 52.64 -62.82
CA GLU A 55 1.60 51.46 -63.47
C GLU A 55 2.38 50.14 -63.27
N ASP A 56 3.57 50.16 -62.64
CA ASP A 56 4.51 49.02 -62.58
C ASP A 56 4.64 48.37 -61.18
N ALA A 57 3.94 48.89 -60.16
CA ALA A 57 4.28 48.64 -58.75
C ALA A 57 3.14 48.18 -57.81
N THR A 58 1.89 48.03 -58.28
CA THR A 58 0.75 47.65 -57.41
C THR A 58 0.51 46.15 -57.41
N PHE A 59 0.76 45.50 -56.27
CA PHE A 59 0.41 44.10 -55.98
C PHE A 59 -0.90 44.02 -55.16
N PRO A 60 -1.61 42.88 -55.19
CA PRO A 60 -2.82 42.66 -54.39
C PRO A 60 -2.52 42.36 -52.90
N ASP A 61 -3.58 42.39 -52.07
CA ASP A 61 -3.53 42.02 -50.66
C ASP A 61 -3.43 40.50 -50.48
N LEU A 62 -2.37 40.02 -49.85
CA LEU A 62 -2.19 38.60 -49.56
C LEU A 62 -2.44 38.25 -48.09
N TYR A 63 -2.98 37.06 -47.86
CA TYR A 63 -3.09 36.42 -46.55
C TYR A 63 -2.70 34.94 -46.63
N VAL A 64 -2.44 34.33 -45.47
CA VAL A 64 -2.13 32.90 -45.36
C VAL A 64 -3.16 32.24 -44.44
N ASP A 65 -3.82 31.20 -44.95
CA ASP A 65 -4.68 30.33 -44.15
C ASP A 65 -3.88 29.12 -43.66
N CYS A 66 -3.95 28.86 -42.35
CA CYS A 66 -3.22 27.84 -41.62
C CYS A 66 -4.20 26.92 -40.87
N GLN A 67 -4.06 25.60 -40.97
CA GLN A 67 -4.95 24.65 -40.29
C GLN A 67 -4.18 23.42 -39.79
N LEU A 68 -4.56 22.88 -38.64
CA LEU A 68 -3.98 21.67 -38.06
C LEU A 68 -4.75 20.42 -38.48
N TRP A 69 -4.02 19.38 -38.89
CA TRP A 69 -4.54 18.10 -39.36
C TRP A 69 -3.79 16.90 -38.76
N ALA A 70 -4.48 15.78 -38.60
CA ALA A 70 -3.93 14.47 -38.24
C ALA A 70 -4.81 13.35 -38.85
N ASP A 71 -4.23 12.22 -39.26
CA ASP A 71 -4.94 11.11 -39.93
C ASP A 71 -5.89 11.56 -41.06
N ASN A 72 -5.43 12.54 -41.84
CA ASN A 72 -6.18 13.20 -42.93
C ASN A 72 -7.49 13.89 -42.47
N LYS A 73 -7.67 14.16 -41.17
CA LYS A 73 -8.81 14.87 -40.57
C LYS A 73 -8.37 16.22 -39.98
N PRO A 74 -9.22 17.26 -40.02
CA PRO A 74 -8.88 18.54 -39.41
C PRO A 74 -9.04 18.43 -37.89
N LEU A 75 -8.00 18.83 -37.15
CA LEU A 75 -8.04 18.97 -35.70
C LEU A 75 -8.49 20.38 -35.27
N SER A 76 -8.28 21.39 -36.13
CA SER A 76 -8.68 22.78 -35.90
C SER A 76 -9.56 23.32 -37.02
N ILE A 77 -10.24 24.44 -36.77
CA ILE A 77 -10.69 25.35 -37.84
C ILE A 77 -9.47 25.98 -38.55
N PRO A 78 -9.64 26.53 -39.76
CA PRO A 78 -8.62 27.39 -40.38
C PRO A 78 -8.43 28.69 -39.59
N PHE A 79 -7.17 29.13 -39.46
CA PHE A 79 -6.76 30.41 -38.88
C PHE A 79 -6.06 31.24 -39.96
N ARG A 80 -6.38 32.53 -40.03
CA ARG A 80 -5.96 33.45 -41.10
C ARG A 80 -5.03 34.54 -40.56
N THR A 81 -3.99 34.89 -41.32
CA THR A 81 -3.18 36.10 -41.05
C THR A 81 -3.90 37.39 -41.46
N SER A 82 -3.45 38.54 -40.96
CA SER A 82 -3.77 39.83 -41.57
C SER A 82 -3.54 39.83 -43.09
N HIS A 83 -4.45 40.49 -43.81
CA HIS A 83 -4.26 40.86 -45.22
C HIS A 83 -3.17 41.92 -45.30
N LYS A 84 -2.26 41.80 -46.28
CA LYS A 84 -1.16 42.76 -46.45
C LYS A 84 -0.88 43.10 -47.91
N VAL A 85 -0.86 44.41 -48.20
CA VAL A 85 -0.37 44.98 -49.44
C VAL A 85 1.09 44.62 -49.64
N LEU A 86 1.41 44.05 -50.80
CA LEU A 86 2.79 43.71 -51.14
C LEU A 86 3.60 44.95 -51.49
N ASN A 87 4.53 45.29 -50.59
CA ASN A 87 5.76 45.97 -50.96
C ASN A 87 6.88 44.93 -51.17
N ALA A 88 8.07 45.39 -51.57
CA ALA A 88 9.24 44.56 -51.89
C ALA A 88 9.80 43.69 -50.73
N SER A 89 9.19 43.67 -49.54
CA SER A 89 9.69 42.94 -48.36
C SER A 89 8.84 41.75 -47.88
N LEU A 90 7.58 41.62 -48.35
CA LEU A 90 6.75 40.41 -48.21
C LEU A 90 6.66 39.76 -46.80
N GLN A 91 6.46 40.57 -45.75
CA GLN A 91 6.55 40.14 -44.34
C GLN A 91 5.25 40.24 -43.53
N TRP A 92 4.77 39.10 -43.03
CA TRP A 92 3.69 39.04 -42.02
C TRP A 92 4.23 39.28 -40.61
N LYS A 93 5.23 38.49 -40.18
CA LYS A 93 5.78 38.46 -38.80
C LYS A 93 4.72 38.24 -37.71
N GLU A 94 3.65 37.51 -38.06
CA GLU A 94 2.41 37.43 -37.31
C GLU A 94 2.25 36.05 -36.65
N TRP A 95 1.89 36.01 -35.36
CA TRP A 95 1.69 34.77 -34.61
C TRP A 95 0.25 34.29 -34.72
N ILE A 96 0.06 33.10 -35.28
CA ILE A 96 -1.18 32.32 -35.19
C ILE A 96 -1.05 31.41 -33.97
N THR A 97 -2.04 31.46 -33.06
CA THR A 97 -2.14 30.52 -31.94
C THR A 97 -3.37 29.64 -32.15
N ILE A 98 -3.16 28.33 -32.27
CA ILE A 98 -4.22 27.34 -32.40
C ILE A 98 -4.53 26.82 -30.99
N PRO A 99 -5.81 26.84 -30.53
CA PRO A 99 -6.21 26.50 -29.16
C PRO A 99 -6.22 24.97 -28.92
N ILE A 100 -5.09 24.34 -29.18
CA ILE A 100 -4.82 22.91 -29.01
C ILE A 100 -3.45 22.81 -28.36
N ARG A 101 -3.38 22.16 -27.20
CA ARG A 101 -2.16 22.09 -26.40
C ARG A 101 -1.16 21.13 -27.05
N LEU A 102 0.13 21.43 -26.91
CA LEU A 102 1.21 20.60 -27.44
C LEU A 102 1.12 19.15 -26.92
N CYS A 103 0.71 18.93 -25.66
CA CYS A 103 0.49 17.61 -25.09
C CYS A 103 -0.65 16.80 -25.73
N ASP A 104 -1.60 17.43 -26.44
CA ASP A 104 -2.70 16.75 -27.13
C ASP A 104 -2.37 16.44 -28.61
N LEU A 105 -1.17 16.78 -29.11
CA LEU A 105 -0.80 16.60 -30.52
C LEU A 105 -0.35 15.17 -30.84
N PRO A 106 -1.01 14.47 -31.79
CA PRO A 106 -0.56 13.15 -32.25
C PRO A 106 0.72 13.25 -33.12
N GLN A 107 1.52 12.17 -33.17
CA GLN A 107 2.84 12.15 -33.82
C GLN A 107 2.83 12.51 -35.32
N ASN A 108 1.69 12.27 -35.98
CA ASN A 108 1.47 12.52 -37.39
C ASN A 108 1.01 13.96 -37.69
N ALA A 109 0.80 14.82 -36.68
CA ALA A 109 0.20 16.14 -36.84
C ALA A 109 0.94 17.02 -37.88
N GLN A 110 0.16 17.66 -38.75
CA GLN A 110 0.62 18.51 -39.85
C GLN A 110 -0.09 19.86 -39.84
N LEU A 111 0.62 20.93 -40.20
CA LEU A 111 0.03 22.22 -40.55
C LEU A 111 -0.01 22.37 -42.06
N THR A 112 -1.20 22.64 -42.61
CA THR A 112 -1.39 23.06 -44.01
C THR A 112 -1.35 24.59 -44.08
N PHE A 113 -0.57 25.16 -45.00
CA PHE A 113 -0.53 26.61 -45.26
C PHE A 113 -0.87 26.90 -46.72
N THR A 114 -1.95 27.63 -46.98
CA THR A 114 -2.30 28.11 -48.33
C THR A 114 -2.18 29.63 -48.38
N VAL A 115 -1.45 30.14 -49.37
CA VAL A 115 -1.31 31.57 -49.63
C VAL A 115 -2.39 31.99 -50.63
N HIS A 116 -3.22 32.94 -50.21
CA HIS A 116 -4.36 33.44 -50.98
C HIS A 116 -4.15 34.89 -51.40
N ASP A 117 -4.74 35.20 -52.55
CA ASP A 117 -4.78 36.50 -53.19
C ASP A 117 -6.22 37.04 -53.15
N SER A 118 -6.38 38.24 -52.58
CA SER A 118 -7.66 38.84 -52.23
C SER A 118 -8.24 39.67 -53.39
N ALA A 119 -8.95 39.00 -54.31
CA ALA A 119 -9.62 39.69 -55.41
C ALA A 119 -10.77 40.60 -54.93
N ALA A 120 -11.13 41.56 -55.79
CA ALA A 120 -12.42 42.23 -55.67
C ALA A 120 -13.58 41.24 -55.94
N ALA A 121 -14.73 41.47 -55.30
CA ALA A 121 -15.96 40.68 -55.44
C ALA A 121 -15.91 39.20 -54.94
N GLY A 122 -15.02 38.86 -54.02
CA GLY A 122 -15.13 37.65 -53.18
C GLY A 122 -14.57 36.35 -53.77
N ASN A 123 -14.14 36.36 -55.04
CA ASN A 123 -13.26 35.30 -55.56
C ASN A 123 -11.90 35.37 -54.85
N THR A 124 -11.29 34.22 -54.54
CA THR A 124 -9.96 34.16 -53.92
C THR A 124 -9.04 33.33 -54.80
N HIS A 125 -8.01 33.94 -55.38
CA HIS A 125 -7.03 33.20 -56.18
C HIS A 125 -6.00 32.53 -55.26
N ILE A 126 -5.54 31.32 -55.59
CA ILE A 126 -4.58 30.56 -54.79
C ILE A 126 -3.20 30.75 -55.42
N ILE A 127 -2.28 31.39 -54.70
CA ILE A 127 -0.88 31.54 -55.15
C ILE A 127 -0.12 30.23 -54.95
N GLY A 128 -0.42 29.49 -53.88
CA GLY A 128 0.13 28.17 -53.67
C GLY A 128 -0.04 27.64 -52.25
N GLY A 129 0.35 26.38 -52.07
CA GLY A 129 0.12 25.60 -50.85
C GLY A 129 1.35 24.84 -50.39
N THR A 130 1.42 24.55 -49.10
CA THR A 130 2.50 23.74 -48.51
C THR A 130 2.07 23.04 -47.22
N THR A 131 2.41 21.76 -47.09
CA THR A 131 2.04 20.92 -45.94
C THR A 131 3.25 20.50 -45.11
N PHE A 132 3.21 20.84 -43.82
CA PHE A 132 4.34 20.77 -42.90
C PHE A 132 4.01 19.90 -41.68
N ARG A 133 4.60 18.70 -41.61
CA ARG A 133 4.59 17.86 -40.39
C ARG A 133 5.21 18.60 -39.21
N LEU A 134 4.60 18.59 -38.03
CA LEU A 134 5.17 19.22 -36.83
C LEU A 134 6.38 18.45 -36.28
N PHE A 135 6.37 17.12 -36.38
CA PHE A 135 7.41 16.25 -35.85
C PHE A 135 8.46 15.85 -36.90
N GLY A 136 9.68 15.54 -36.43
CA GLY A 136 10.77 14.99 -37.23
C GLY A 136 10.84 13.45 -37.20
N LYS A 137 11.71 12.86 -38.04
CA LYS A 137 11.93 11.39 -38.12
C LYS A 137 12.35 10.69 -36.80
N LYS A 138 12.60 11.43 -35.72
CA LYS A 138 12.97 10.94 -34.39
C LYS A 138 11.89 11.25 -33.32
N GLY A 139 10.66 11.57 -33.71
CA GLY A 139 9.59 11.99 -32.78
C GLY A 139 9.80 13.38 -32.14
N THR A 140 10.91 14.06 -32.40
CA THR A 140 11.20 15.40 -31.89
C THR A 140 10.30 16.45 -32.55
N LEU A 141 9.68 17.33 -31.76
CA LEU A 141 8.97 18.51 -32.25
C LEU A 141 9.97 19.46 -32.95
N LYS A 142 9.59 20.04 -34.09
CA LYS A 142 10.42 21.03 -34.79
C LYS A 142 10.36 22.37 -34.05
N LYS A 143 11.50 23.03 -33.88
CA LYS A 143 11.65 24.36 -33.26
C LYS A 143 12.39 25.34 -34.17
N ALA A 144 12.24 26.65 -33.92
CA ALA A 144 12.82 27.74 -34.70
C ALA A 144 12.38 27.78 -36.18
N GLN A 145 13.01 28.66 -36.98
CA GLN A 145 12.60 29.00 -38.34
C GLN A 145 12.59 27.80 -39.30
N GLN A 146 11.58 27.66 -40.13
CA GLN A 146 11.50 26.66 -41.20
C GLN A 146 11.13 27.32 -42.53
N ARG A 147 11.98 27.11 -43.55
CA ARG A 147 11.63 27.32 -44.97
C ARG A 147 10.78 26.16 -45.45
N LEU A 148 9.65 26.49 -46.07
CA LEU A 148 8.68 25.58 -46.67
C LEU A 148 8.64 25.87 -48.18
N TYR A 149 8.80 24.87 -49.04
CA TYR A 149 8.56 25.04 -50.48
C TYR A 149 7.06 25.21 -50.73
N LEU A 150 6.67 26.25 -51.47
CA LEU A 150 5.28 26.55 -51.81
C LEU A 150 4.96 26.09 -53.23
N TRP A 151 3.97 25.23 -53.37
CA TRP A 151 3.57 24.64 -54.65
C TRP A 151 2.64 25.61 -55.40
N PRO A 152 3.05 26.15 -56.56
CA PRO A 152 2.34 27.24 -57.22
C PRO A 152 0.96 26.81 -57.72
N ASN A 153 -0.05 27.66 -57.52
CA ASN A 153 -1.44 27.48 -57.98
C ASN A 153 -2.17 26.22 -57.46
N VAL A 154 -1.63 25.53 -56.44
CA VAL A 154 -2.25 24.34 -55.82
C VAL A 154 -2.47 24.62 -54.32
N PRO A 155 -3.67 24.38 -53.74
CA PRO A 155 -3.91 24.53 -52.30
C PRO A 155 -3.14 23.47 -51.49
N ALA A 156 -2.86 23.77 -50.21
CA ALA A 156 -2.19 22.82 -49.33
C ALA A 156 -3.09 21.62 -49.02
N ASP A 157 -2.65 20.41 -49.38
CA ASP A 157 -3.40 19.18 -49.13
C ASP A 157 -3.01 18.55 -47.78
N PRO A 158 -3.96 18.05 -46.99
CA PRO A 158 -3.71 17.57 -45.62
C PRO A 158 -3.21 16.12 -45.55
N PHE A 159 -2.93 15.48 -46.68
CA PHE A 159 -2.71 14.04 -46.72
C PHE A 159 -1.38 13.65 -46.07
N THR A 160 -1.34 12.44 -45.52
CA THR A 160 -0.12 11.88 -44.93
C THR A 160 0.97 11.75 -46.00
N GLU A 161 0.65 11.22 -47.18
CA GLU A 161 1.50 11.29 -48.38
C GLU A 161 1.09 12.51 -49.21
N SER A 162 1.44 13.69 -48.70
CA SER A 162 1.01 14.97 -49.27
C SER A 162 1.54 15.19 -50.69
N THR A 163 0.69 15.78 -51.54
CA THR A 163 1.05 16.23 -52.90
C THR A 163 1.76 17.59 -52.93
N THR A 164 1.62 18.37 -51.85
CA THR A 164 2.23 19.69 -51.64
C THR A 164 3.23 19.70 -50.46
N PRO A 165 4.15 18.71 -50.35
CA PRO A 165 5.01 18.57 -49.18
C PRO A 165 5.96 19.76 -49.05
N SER A 166 6.15 20.24 -47.82
CA SER A 166 6.99 21.42 -47.55
C SER A 166 8.49 21.24 -47.86
N LYS A 167 8.93 20.06 -48.28
CA LYS A 167 10.30 19.72 -48.67
C LYS A 167 10.29 18.75 -49.85
N VAL A 168 10.74 19.22 -51.01
CA VAL A 168 10.85 18.43 -52.23
C VAL A 168 12.09 17.53 -52.17
N ALA A 169 11.95 16.26 -52.55
CA ALA A 169 13.09 15.34 -52.66
C ALA A 169 13.94 15.67 -53.90
N GLY A 170 15.27 15.68 -53.76
CA GLY A 170 16.20 16.05 -54.84
C GLY A 170 16.57 17.54 -54.90
N MET A 171 15.79 18.43 -54.26
CA MET A 171 16.06 19.87 -54.19
C MET A 171 17.19 20.16 -53.18
N SER A 172 18.44 19.99 -53.62
CA SER A 172 19.66 20.12 -52.82
C SER A 172 20.33 21.49 -52.97
N ASP A 173 19.53 22.55 -52.93
CA ASP A 173 19.94 23.96 -52.96
C ASP A 173 21.12 24.27 -52.04
N GLU A 174 21.96 25.24 -52.42
CA GLU A 174 23.02 25.76 -51.53
C GLU A 174 22.40 26.39 -50.28
N MET A 175 21.26 27.08 -50.43
CA MET A 175 20.43 27.50 -49.29
C MET A 175 20.08 26.35 -48.35
N GLY A 176 19.73 25.19 -48.91
CA GLY A 176 19.41 23.98 -48.15
C GLY A 176 20.62 23.33 -47.48
N ARG A 177 21.86 23.73 -47.84
CA ARG A 177 23.09 23.40 -47.12
C ARG A 177 23.37 24.41 -46.01
N LEU A 178 23.25 25.71 -46.30
CA LEU A 178 23.50 26.79 -45.36
C LEU A 178 22.51 26.75 -44.17
N GLU A 179 21.22 26.52 -44.39
CA GLU A 179 20.22 26.35 -43.32
C GLU A 179 20.55 25.19 -42.36
N LYS A 180 21.17 24.11 -42.86
CA LYS A 180 21.60 22.97 -42.03
C LYS A 180 22.83 23.32 -41.19
N LEU A 181 23.68 24.24 -41.64
CA LEU A 181 24.85 24.72 -40.90
C LEU A 181 24.44 25.75 -39.84
N VAL A 182 23.51 26.67 -40.14
CA VAL A 182 22.90 27.55 -39.13
C VAL A 182 22.23 26.72 -38.03
N LYS A 183 21.41 25.72 -38.38
CA LYS A 183 20.76 24.80 -37.42
C LYS A 183 21.71 23.81 -36.72
N LYS A 184 23.01 23.88 -37.00
CA LYS A 184 24.09 23.25 -36.21
C LYS A 184 24.71 24.24 -35.25
N GLN A 185 25.07 25.44 -35.73
CA GLN A 185 25.62 26.52 -34.91
C GLN A 185 24.62 27.00 -33.83
N GLU A 186 23.32 27.08 -34.14
CA GLU A 186 22.24 27.31 -33.16
C GLU A 186 22.07 26.21 -32.11
N ARG A 187 22.64 25.00 -32.33
CA ARG A 187 22.61 23.89 -31.37
C ARG A 187 23.88 23.80 -30.51
N GLY A 188 24.92 24.58 -30.85
CA GLY A 188 26.27 24.38 -30.31
C GLY A 188 27.07 23.25 -30.99
N ASP A 189 26.59 22.64 -32.09
CA ASP A 189 27.33 21.64 -32.87
C ASP A 189 28.57 22.24 -33.58
N LEU A 190 28.71 23.57 -33.57
CA LEU A 190 29.81 24.33 -34.18
C LEU A 190 30.30 25.38 -33.16
N PRO A 191 31.62 25.56 -32.96
CA PRO A 191 32.16 26.58 -32.07
C PRO A 191 31.74 27.99 -32.51
N ARG A 192 31.11 28.75 -31.60
CA ARG A 192 30.67 30.13 -31.84
C ARG A 192 31.85 31.09 -31.85
N VAL A 193 31.92 31.95 -32.87
CA VAL A 193 33.00 32.95 -33.04
C VAL A 193 32.36 34.27 -33.50
N ASP A 194 31.96 35.12 -32.55
CA ASP A 194 31.03 36.24 -32.79
C ASP A 194 31.38 37.20 -33.94
N TRP A 195 32.67 37.40 -34.26
CA TRP A 195 33.07 38.25 -35.40
C TRP A 195 32.95 37.53 -36.75
N LEU A 196 33.31 36.24 -36.78
CA LEU A 196 33.26 35.40 -37.97
C LEU A 196 31.82 34.98 -38.28
N ASP A 197 31.03 34.67 -37.25
CA ASP A 197 29.60 34.37 -37.36
C ASP A 197 28.84 35.58 -37.95
N LYS A 198 29.11 36.81 -37.49
CA LYS A 198 28.54 38.03 -38.08
C LYS A 198 28.91 38.20 -39.56
N LEU A 199 30.15 37.88 -39.94
CA LEU A 199 30.58 37.92 -41.33
C LEU A 199 29.89 36.84 -42.17
N ALA A 200 29.77 35.63 -41.63
CA ALA A 200 29.13 34.48 -42.25
C ALA A 200 27.63 34.70 -42.45
N PHE A 201 26.89 35.17 -41.43
CA PHE A 201 25.47 35.51 -41.56
C PHE A 201 25.23 36.56 -42.64
N ARG A 202 26.03 37.64 -42.69
CA ARG A 202 25.95 38.64 -43.78
C ARG A 202 26.29 38.06 -45.16
N HIS A 203 27.08 37.00 -45.23
CA HIS A 203 27.37 36.31 -46.49
C HIS A 203 26.27 35.32 -46.90
N ILE A 204 25.65 34.63 -45.92
CA ILE A 204 24.47 33.79 -46.12
C ILE A 204 23.30 34.65 -46.61
N GLU A 205 23.07 35.81 -46.01
CA GLU A 205 22.07 36.82 -46.41
C GLU A 205 22.28 37.31 -47.85
N ARG A 206 23.54 37.52 -48.29
CA ARG A 206 23.85 37.86 -49.69
C ARG A 206 23.54 36.72 -50.66
N ILE A 207 23.95 35.49 -50.31
CA ILE A 207 23.66 34.30 -51.13
C ILE A 207 22.15 34.11 -51.24
N HIS A 208 21.44 34.24 -50.12
CA HIS A 208 19.98 34.17 -50.00
C HIS A 208 19.26 35.18 -50.89
N SER A 209 19.64 36.46 -50.84
CA SER A 209 19.10 37.50 -51.73
C SER A 209 19.35 37.19 -53.22
N THR A 210 20.51 36.60 -53.55
CA THR A 210 20.88 36.24 -54.94
C THR A 210 20.10 35.02 -55.43
N GLU A 211 20.02 33.97 -54.62
CA GLU A 211 19.37 32.68 -54.93
C GLU A 211 17.83 32.84 -55.00
N ALA A 212 17.24 33.68 -54.14
CA ALA A 212 15.83 34.05 -54.20
C ALA A 212 15.46 34.93 -55.40
N THR A 213 16.43 35.62 -56.02
CA THR A 213 16.25 36.39 -57.26
C THR A 213 16.46 35.52 -58.51
N ALA A 214 17.34 34.52 -58.43
CA ALA A 214 17.64 33.62 -59.55
C ALA A 214 16.62 32.48 -59.71
N SER A 215 15.90 32.09 -58.65
CA SER A 215 14.94 30.98 -58.66
C SER A 215 13.49 31.45 -58.85
N ASN A 216 12.75 30.75 -59.70
CA ASN A 216 11.29 30.91 -59.83
C ASN A 216 10.51 30.11 -58.74
N ALA A 217 11.19 29.45 -57.80
CA ALA A 217 10.54 28.75 -56.70
C ALA A 217 10.05 29.73 -55.62
N LEU A 218 8.83 29.49 -55.11
CA LEU A 218 8.26 30.22 -53.97
C LEU A 218 8.54 29.49 -52.66
N PHE A 219 8.88 30.25 -51.62
CA PHE A 219 9.19 29.73 -50.29
C PHE A 219 8.49 30.52 -49.18
N LEU A 220 7.70 29.83 -48.36
CA LEU A 220 7.10 30.39 -47.16
C LEU A 220 8.01 30.13 -45.96
N TYR A 221 8.29 31.16 -45.17
CA TYR A 221 9.07 31.08 -43.93
C TYR A 221 8.15 31.20 -42.73
N ILE A 222 8.18 30.19 -41.87
CA ILE A 222 7.50 30.18 -40.57
C ILE A 222 8.52 30.11 -39.42
N ASP A 223 8.18 30.60 -38.25
CA ASP A 223 8.94 30.36 -37.01
C ASP A 223 8.10 29.60 -35.99
N LEU A 224 8.65 28.52 -35.46
CA LEU A 224 8.09 27.76 -34.35
C LEU A 224 8.77 28.19 -33.03
N PRO A 225 8.06 28.13 -31.88
CA PRO A 225 8.62 28.44 -30.58
C PRO A 225 9.98 27.77 -30.32
N ARG A 226 10.86 28.49 -29.65
CA ARG A 226 12.16 27.98 -29.21
C ARG A 226 12.03 27.48 -27.78
N PHE A 227 12.38 26.21 -27.59
CA PHE A 227 12.54 25.57 -26.29
C PHE A 227 14.02 25.29 -26.10
N ASP A 228 14.54 25.35 -24.87
CA ASP A 228 15.95 25.07 -24.61
C ASP A 228 16.24 23.58 -24.85
N LEU A 229 15.54 22.72 -24.10
CA LEU A 229 15.54 21.27 -24.29
C LEU A 229 14.76 20.85 -25.56
N PRO A 230 15.05 19.66 -26.13
CA PRO A 230 14.23 19.06 -27.18
C PRO A 230 12.94 18.48 -26.59
N ILE A 231 11.80 18.80 -27.21
CA ILE A 231 10.52 18.14 -26.91
C ILE A 231 10.38 16.89 -27.79
N VAL A 232 10.05 15.76 -27.18
CA VAL A 232 9.93 14.44 -27.82
C VAL A 232 8.51 13.90 -27.66
N TYR A 233 7.89 13.50 -28.76
CA TYR A 233 6.65 12.72 -28.74
C TYR A 233 6.90 11.35 -28.11
N CYS A 234 6.12 11.01 -27.09
CA CYS A 234 6.02 9.67 -26.53
C CYS A 234 4.59 9.18 -26.80
N GLU A 235 4.43 7.90 -27.16
CA GLU A 235 3.09 7.33 -27.28
C GLU A 235 2.41 7.33 -25.91
N GLN A 236 1.19 7.89 -25.87
CA GLN A 236 0.34 7.76 -24.70
C GLN A 236 -0.19 6.32 -24.68
N GLU A 237 0.17 5.57 -23.64
CA GLU A 237 -0.09 4.13 -23.54
C GLU A 237 -1.59 3.84 -23.73
N ALA A 238 -1.93 3.25 -24.87
CA ALA A 238 -3.32 3.10 -25.29
C ALA A 238 -4.01 2.01 -24.44
N LEU A 239 -5.13 2.37 -23.81
CA LEU A 239 -6.03 1.38 -23.22
C LEU A 239 -6.51 0.43 -24.32
N PRO A 240 -6.54 -0.90 -24.07
CA PRO A 240 -6.87 -1.88 -25.09
C PRO A 240 -8.29 -1.68 -25.66
N PRO A 241 -8.52 -2.04 -26.92
CA PRO A 241 -9.77 -1.76 -27.61
C PRO A 241 -10.96 -2.46 -26.95
N ILE A 242 -12.07 -1.73 -26.86
CA ILE A 242 -13.34 -2.29 -26.38
C ILE A 242 -13.80 -3.38 -27.35
N LEU A 243 -13.77 -4.64 -26.91
CA LEU A 243 -14.40 -5.74 -27.64
C LEU A 243 -15.91 -5.47 -27.77
N PRO A 244 -16.53 -5.71 -28.94
CA PRO A 244 -17.97 -5.56 -29.11
C PRO A 244 -18.72 -6.43 -28.09
N SER A 245 -19.61 -5.82 -27.31
CA SER A 245 -20.39 -6.52 -26.29
C SER A 245 -21.35 -7.52 -26.94
N LEU A 246 -21.16 -8.81 -26.63
CA LEU A 246 -22.09 -9.88 -26.99
C LEU A 246 -23.50 -9.50 -26.51
N HIS A 247 -24.42 -9.36 -27.45
CA HIS A 247 -25.82 -9.02 -27.14
C HIS A 247 -26.48 -10.18 -26.39
N HIS A 248 -26.80 -9.95 -25.11
CA HIS A 248 -27.85 -10.71 -24.46
C HIS A 248 -29.20 -10.30 -25.09
N PRO A 249 -30.09 -11.26 -25.42
CA PRO A 249 -31.39 -10.95 -26.01
C PRO A 249 -32.27 -10.19 -25.01
N ALA A 250 -32.80 -9.04 -25.43
CA ALA A 250 -33.72 -8.26 -24.61
C ALA A 250 -35.07 -8.94 -24.47
N GLN A 251 -35.54 -9.12 -23.23
CA GLN A 251 -36.96 -9.33 -22.94
C GLN A 251 -37.58 -8.05 -22.38
N GLY A 252 -38.77 -7.75 -22.87
CA GLY A 252 -39.71 -6.77 -22.34
C GLY A 252 -41.13 -7.25 -22.67
N PRO A 253 -42.19 -6.43 -22.50
CA PRO A 253 -42.20 -5.02 -22.11
C PRO A 253 -42.94 -4.75 -20.77
N GLY A 254 -42.98 -3.50 -20.28
CA GLY A 254 -43.68 -3.25 -19.01
C GLY A 254 -43.87 -1.84 -18.45
N SER A 255 -43.91 -0.74 -19.23
CA SER A 255 -44.66 0.50 -18.85
C SER A 255 -44.47 1.66 -19.84
N THR A 256 -45.58 2.36 -20.17
CA THR A 256 -45.62 3.68 -20.82
C THR A 256 -45.63 4.80 -19.77
N PRO A 257 -45.14 6.04 -20.06
CA PRO A 257 -46.03 7.03 -20.67
C PRO A 257 -45.40 7.98 -21.73
N ALA A 258 -46.29 8.70 -22.42
CA ALA A 258 -46.22 10.02 -23.09
C ALA A 258 -44.92 10.87 -23.13
N SER A 259 -44.71 11.83 -24.05
CA SER A 259 -45.34 12.17 -25.35
C SER A 259 -44.73 13.49 -25.89
N ALA A 260 -44.11 13.49 -27.09
CA ALA A 260 -43.82 14.66 -27.95
C ALA A 260 -42.90 15.78 -27.35
N ALA A 261 -42.26 16.69 -28.10
CA ALA A 261 -42.02 16.89 -29.54
C ALA A 261 -40.54 17.39 -29.70
N ALA A 262 -39.94 17.65 -30.87
CA ALA A 262 -40.38 17.73 -32.27
C ALA A 262 -39.22 17.22 -33.19
N ALA A 263 -39.45 16.70 -34.40
CA ALA A 263 -39.47 17.43 -35.70
C ALA A 263 -38.17 18.26 -35.99
N ALA A 264 -37.58 18.23 -37.20
CA ALA A 264 -38.01 17.65 -38.48
C ALA A 264 -36.84 17.39 -39.45
N ALA A 265 -37.13 16.65 -40.54
CA ALA A 265 -36.59 16.82 -41.91
C ALA A 265 -35.05 16.68 -42.17
N TYR A 266 -34.55 16.19 -43.32
CA TYR A 266 -35.22 15.71 -44.55
C TYR A 266 -34.38 14.66 -45.30
N ASN A 267 -35.04 14.02 -46.27
CA ASN A 267 -34.62 13.22 -47.43
C ASN A 267 -33.28 13.62 -48.14
N HIS A 268 -32.65 12.80 -49.02
CA HIS A 268 -33.20 11.71 -49.86
C HIS A 268 -32.13 10.72 -50.42
N ASN A 269 -32.58 9.55 -50.92
CA ASN A 269 -32.13 8.64 -52.03
C ASN A 269 -30.64 8.55 -52.46
N TYR A 270 -30.13 7.44 -53.00
CA TYR A 270 -30.72 6.23 -53.64
C TYR A 270 -30.06 4.94 -53.07
N GLY A 271 -30.52 3.71 -53.29
CA GLY A 271 -31.72 3.21 -53.97
C GLY A 271 -31.46 1.92 -54.78
N THR A 272 -32.35 0.91 -54.66
CA THR A 272 -32.36 -0.40 -55.38
C THR A 272 -31.15 -1.35 -55.13
N THR A 273 -31.28 -2.70 -55.19
CA THR A 273 -32.36 -3.58 -55.70
C THR A 273 -32.68 -4.78 -54.79
N THR A 274 -33.94 -5.21 -54.86
CA THR A 274 -34.54 -6.57 -54.70
C THR A 274 -33.62 -7.80 -54.75
N SER A 275 -33.90 -8.95 -54.10
CA SER A 275 -34.98 -9.41 -53.18
C SER A 275 -34.60 -10.84 -52.65
N THR A 276 -35.42 -11.83 -52.21
CA THR A 276 -36.88 -12.13 -52.21
C THR A 276 -37.20 -13.32 -51.27
N THR A 277 -38.36 -13.31 -50.56
CA THR A 277 -39.23 -14.48 -50.15
C THR A 277 -38.62 -15.68 -49.33
N THR A 278 -39.31 -16.45 -48.47
CA THR A 278 -40.72 -16.57 -47.99
C THR A 278 -40.80 -17.52 -46.75
N THR A 279 -41.79 -17.32 -45.85
CA THR A 279 -42.61 -18.31 -45.06
C THR A 279 -42.00 -19.56 -44.37
N THR A 280 -42.51 -20.18 -43.28
CA THR A 280 -43.67 -20.00 -42.35
C THR A 280 -43.58 -21.01 -41.18
N THR A 281 -44.25 -20.73 -40.04
CA THR A 281 -44.92 -21.70 -39.09
C THR A 281 -44.11 -22.83 -38.38
N ALA A 282 -44.49 -23.36 -37.21
CA ALA A 282 -45.37 -22.93 -36.10
C ALA A 282 -45.28 -23.92 -34.90
N ALA A 283 -45.82 -23.51 -33.73
CA ALA A 283 -46.35 -24.37 -32.64
C ALA A 283 -45.38 -25.27 -31.82
N ALA A 284 -45.70 -25.75 -30.61
CA ALA A 284 -46.52 -25.22 -29.49
C ALA A 284 -46.37 -26.13 -28.22
N ALA A 285 -46.66 -25.58 -27.02
CA ALA A 285 -47.06 -26.30 -25.77
C ALA A 285 -46.04 -27.27 -25.10
N ALA A 286 -46.13 -27.65 -23.80
CA ALA A 286 -46.71 -27.02 -22.59
C ALA A 286 -46.27 -27.77 -21.28
N ALA A 287 -46.62 -27.21 -20.11
CA ALA A 287 -46.93 -27.88 -18.82
C ALA A 287 -45.84 -28.62 -17.98
N ALA A 288 -45.26 -27.89 -17.03
CA ALA A 288 -45.43 -28.04 -15.56
C ALA A 288 -45.29 -29.40 -14.78
N ALA A 289 -44.39 -29.35 -13.78
CA ALA A 289 -44.58 -29.68 -12.33
C ALA A 289 -44.32 -31.09 -11.71
N ALA A 290 -43.85 -31.03 -10.44
CA ALA A 290 -44.15 -31.88 -9.26
C ALA A 290 -43.26 -33.09 -8.81
N VAL A 291 -42.67 -32.92 -7.60
CA VAL A 291 -42.67 -33.85 -6.42
C VAL A 291 -41.77 -35.11 -6.33
N ALA A 292 -40.72 -34.97 -5.50
CA ALA A 292 -40.24 -35.81 -4.37
C ALA A 292 -40.02 -37.36 -4.38
N ALA A 293 -38.81 -37.72 -3.89
CA ALA A 293 -38.47 -38.70 -2.83
C ALA A 293 -38.59 -40.25 -3.00
N ALA A 294 -37.42 -40.94 -3.00
CA ALA A 294 -37.12 -42.25 -2.41
C ALA A 294 -35.60 -42.58 -2.57
N HIS A 295 -35.00 -43.68 -2.07
CA HIS A 295 -34.75 -44.11 -0.67
C HIS A 295 -33.68 -45.25 -0.69
N GLN A 296 -32.72 -45.28 0.25
CA GLN A 296 -31.88 -46.42 0.73
C GLN A 296 -31.25 -47.51 -0.20
N ALA A 297 -29.92 -47.69 -0.09
CA ALA A 297 -29.16 -48.97 0.12
C ALA A 297 -27.64 -48.62 0.14
N GLN A 298 -26.81 -48.79 1.18
CA GLN A 298 -26.33 -49.99 1.91
C GLN A 298 -25.77 -51.13 1.04
N GLY A 299 -24.49 -51.47 1.26
CA GLY A 299 -23.78 -52.59 0.61
C GLY A 299 -22.26 -52.59 0.90
N THR A 300 -21.83 -53.31 1.94
CA THR A 300 -20.41 -53.43 2.39
C THR A 300 -19.75 -54.74 1.95
N LEU A 301 -18.42 -54.73 1.72
CA LEU A 301 -17.38 -55.79 1.88
C LEU A 301 -16.05 -55.13 1.40
N ALA A 302 -14.89 -55.11 2.08
CA ALA A 302 -14.02 -56.20 2.60
C ALA A 302 -13.39 -57.07 1.48
N SER A 303 -12.09 -57.42 1.47
CA SER A 303 -10.93 -57.08 2.33
C SER A 303 -9.61 -57.65 1.74
N ASN A 304 -8.44 -57.20 2.25
CA ASN A 304 -7.11 -57.87 2.16
C ASN A 304 -6.38 -57.90 0.80
N ALA A 305 -5.03 -58.01 0.71
CA ALA A 305 -3.93 -57.65 1.66
C ALA A 305 -2.54 -57.74 0.97
N ALA A 306 -1.55 -57.02 1.55
CA ALA A 306 -0.08 -57.24 1.51
C ALA A 306 0.70 -57.19 0.17
N GLY A 307 1.99 -56.77 0.20
CA GLY A 307 2.93 -57.12 -0.87
C GLY A 307 4.13 -56.22 -1.24
N GLY A 308 5.02 -55.84 -0.31
CA GLY A 308 6.48 -55.86 -0.56
C GLY A 308 7.21 -54.84 -1.47
N THR A 309 8.14 -54.11 -0.83
CA THR A 309 9.55 -53.87 -1.25
C THR A 309 9.99 -52.90 -2.39
N ALA A 310 11.05 -52.14 -2.05
CA ALA A 310 12.21 -51.74 -2.86
C ALA A 310 12.13 -50.54 -3.86
N ALA A 311 12.61 -49.40 -3.35
CA ALA A 311 13.71 -48.56 -3.88
C ALA A 311 14.03 -48.51 -5.40
N GLY A 312 14.17 -47.29 -5.93
CA GLY A 312 14.85 -47.00 -7.19
C GLY A 312 14.84 -45.50 -7.52
N ALA A 313 16.01 -44.92 -7.82
CA ALA A 313 16.14 -43.54 -8.28
C ALA A 313 16.38 -43.48 -9.79
N GLY A 314 16.16 -42.32 -10.42
CA GLY A 314 16.83 -41.97 -11.68
C GLY A 314 15.94 -41.65 -12.88
N ALA A 315 15.76 -40.34 -13.09
CA ALA A 315 15.98 -39.58 -14.34
C ALA A 315 15.67 -40.14 -15.76
N ALA A 316 15.34 -39.17 -16.63
CA ALA A 316 15.57 -39.15 -18.08
C ALA A 316 14.68 -40.00 -19.01
N ALA A 317 13.67 -39.31 -19.54
CA ALA A 317 13.19 -39.33 -20.93
C ALA A 317 13.70 -40.41 -21.91
N THR A 318 12.76 -41.02 -22.63
CA THR A 318 12.90 -41.19 -24.09
C THR A 318 11.54 -41.14 -24.77
N SER A 319 11.49 -40.59 -25.98
CA SER A 319 10.30 -40.56 -26.83
C SER A 319 10.19 -41.84 -27.66
N SER A 320 8.97 -42.32 -27.87
CA SER A 320 8.65 -43.24 -28.96
C SER A 320 7.34 -42.81 -29.61
N SER A 321 7.43 -42.31 -30.84
CA SER A 321 6.29 -41.98 -31.68
C SER A 321 5.76 -43.25 -32.35
N ASN A 322 4.44 -43.41 -32.40
CA ASN A 322 3.83 -44.28 -33.41
C ASN A 322 2.46 -43.72 -33.79
N ALA A 323 2.28 -43.41 -35.08
CA ALA A 323 1.07 -42.77 -35.59
C ALA A 323 0.27 -43.73 -36.46
N GLY A 324 -0.98 -44.00 -36.08
CA GLY A 324 -1.97 -44.74 -36.86
C GLY A 324 -3.19 -43.84 -37.14
N PRO A 325 -3.69 -43.74 -38.39
CA PRO A 325 -4.72 -42.77 -38.75
C PRO A 325 -6.15 -43.31 -38.57
N GLY A 326 -7.07 -42.46 -38.08
CA GLY A 326 -8.51 -42.72 -38.20
C GLY A 326 -9.42 -41.89 -37.27
N GLY A 327 -10.37 -41.15 -37.87
CA GLY A 327 -11.63 -40.75 -37.21
C GLY A 327 -11.59 -39.63 -36.15
N ILE A 328 -11.50 -38.37 -36.58
CA ILE A 328 -11.73 -37.22 -35.68
C ILE A 328 -13.24 -37.05 -35.46
N HIS A 329 -13.78 -37.68 -34.41
CA HIS A 329 -15.02 -37.23 -33.77
C HIS A 329 -14.67 -36.31 -32.60
N ALA A 330 -14.72 -35.00 -32.83
CA ALA A 330 -14.42 -33.98 -31.83
C ALA A 330 -15.52 -33.92 -30.75
N LYS A 331 -15.42 -34.76 -29.72
CA LYS A 331 -16.08 -34.47 -28.43
C LYS A 331 -15.42 -33.23 -27.84
N ALA A 332 -16.22 -32.22 -27.50
CA ALA A 332 -15.72 -31.01 -26.85
C ALA A 332 -15.16 -31.36 -25.46
N SER A 333 -13.84 -31.41 -25.33
CA SER A 333 -13.17 -31.58 -24.05
C SER A 333 -13.28 -30.28 -23.25
N THR A 334 -14.13 -30.27 -22.21
CA THR A 334 -14.09 -29.23 -21.19
C THR A 334 -12.71 -29.25 -20.53
N ILE A 335 -11.90 -28.23 -20.82
CA ILE A 335 -10.59 -28.05 -20.19
C ILE A 335 -10.83 -27.73 -18.71
N ASP A 336 -10.21 -28.51 -17.82
CA ASP A 336 -10.22 -28.22 -16.40
C ASP A 336 -9.42 -26.93 -16.14
N ALA A 337 -10.08 -25.91 -15.59
CA ALA A 337 -9.48 -24.60 -15.33
C ALA A 337 -8.34 -24.65 -14.30
N SER A 338 -8.21 -25.73 -13.52
CA SER A 338 -7.10 -25.94 -12.59
C SER A 338 -5.78 -26.33 -13.27
N LEU A 339 -5.80 -26.80 -14.52
CA LEU A 339 -4.60 -27.28 -15.23
C LEU A 339 -3.70 -26.16 -15.79
N PHE A 340 -4.19 -24.92 -15.86
CA PHE A 340 -3.45 -23.80 -16.45
C PHE A 340 -3.56 -22.52 -15.61
N THR A 341 -2.60 -22.30 -14.71
CA THR A 341 -2.34 -20.97 -14.14
C THR A 341 -1.76 -20.06 -15.23
N ILE A 342 -2.63 -19.43 -16.00
CA ILE A 342 -2.23 -18.36 -16.93
C ILE A 342 -1.75 -17.18 -16.09
N ALA A 343 -0.44 -16.93 -16.13
CA ALA A 343 0.16 -15.76 -15.50
C ALA A 343 -0.17 -14.52 -16.33
N ASP A 344 -1.30 -13.89 -16.04
CA ASP A 344 -1.69 -12.61 -16.63
C ASP A 344 -0.93 -11.46 -15.95
N PRO A 345 -0.01 -10.76 -16.66
CA PRO A 345 0.68 -9.60 -16.10
C PRO A 345 -0.25 -8.38 -15.92
N GLU A 346 -1.41 -8.37 -16.60
CA GLU A 346 -2.37 -7.26 -16.57
C GLU A 346 -3.28 -7.30 -15.34
N ILE A 347 -3.40 -8.44 -14.66
CA ILE A 347 -4.28 -8.63 -13.48
C ILE A 347 -3.93 -7.71 -12.29
N ALA A 348 -2.73 -7.12 -12.30
CA ALA A 348 -2.28 -6.14 -11.32
C ALA A 348 -2.57 -4.67 -11.72
N ARG A 349 -3.11 -4.41 -12.92
CA ARG A 349 -3.48 -3.06 -13.39
C ARG A 349 -4.93 -2.75 -13.00
N GLU A 350 -5.22 -1.48 -12.70
CA GLU A 350 -6.59 -1.05 -12.37
C GLU A 350 -7.47 -1.07 -13.64
N ASN A 351 -8.52 -1.90 -13.66
CA ASN A 351 -9.45 -1.96 -14.78
C ASN A 351 -10.24 -0.63 -14.92
N PRO A 352 -10.03 0.16 -15.99
CA PRO A 352 -10.66 1.48 -16.13
C PRO A 352 -12.17 1.40 -16.37
N VAL A 353 -12.68 0.26 -16.88
CA VAL A 353 -14.12 0.04 -17.10
C VAL A 353 -14.81 -0.19 -15.76
N GLU A 354 -14.22 -1.00 -14.87
CA GLU A 354 -14.70 -1.18 -13.50
C GLU A 354 -14.58 0.11 -12.69
N ALA A 355 -13.45 0.82 -12.76
CA ALA A 355 -13.28 2.10 -12.07
C ALA A 355 -14.33 3.13 -12.53
N LYS A 356 -14.66 3.19 -13.82
CA LYS A 356 -15.74 4.03 -14.36
C LYS A 356 -17.12 3.56 -13.91
N HIS A 357 -17.40 2.25 -13.95
CA HIS A 357 -18.66 1.68 -13.49
C HIS A 357 -18.90 1.99 -12.00
N ARG A 358 -17.90 1.73 -11.16
CA ARG A 358 -17.92 1.99 -9.71
C ARG A 358 -18.18 3.47 -9.41
N ARG A 359 -17.47 4.40 -10.06
CA ARG A 359 -17.69 5.86 -9.91
C ARG A 359 -19.08 6.33 -10.37
N LEU A 360 -19.73 5.61 -11.30
CA LEU A 360 -21.11 5.88 -11.72
C LEU A 360 -22.13 5.33 -10.70
N VAL A 361 -21.98 4.07 -10.28
CA VAL A 361 -22.84 3.42 -9.29
C VAL A 361 -22.79 4.13 -7.93
N ARG A 362 -21.59 4.52 -7.49
CA ARG A 362 -21.34 5.15 -6.17
C ARG A 362 -21.42 6.68 -6.17
N SER A 363 -21.92 7.29 -7.26
CA SER A 363 -21.86 8.74 -7.46
C SER A 363 -22.46 9.52 -6.28
N HIS A 364 -21.70 10.46 -5.69
CA HIS A 364 -22.10 11.23 -4.50
C HIS A 364 -23.41 12.01 -4.65
N ARG A 365 -23.92 12.18 -5.88
CA ARG A 365 -25.24 12.77 -6.16
C ARG A 365 -26.40 11.97 -5.54
N SER A 366 -26.24 10.65 -5.32
CA SER A 366 -27.25 9.79 -4.70
C SER A 366 -27.29 9.88 -3.16
N GLY A 367 -26.30 10.51 -2.53
CA GLY A 367 -26.07 10.47 -1.08
C GLY A 367 -27.28 10.76 -0.16
N PRO A 368 -28.24 11.65 -0.51
CA PRO A 368 -29.46 11.83 0.28
C PRO A 368 -30.40 10.60 0.26
N LEU A 369 -30.53 9.93 -0.88
CA LEU A 369 -31.39 8.76 -1.07
C LEU A 369 -30.83 7.53 -0.33
N ASP A 370 -29.51 7.38 -0.35
CA ASP A 370 -28.78 6.28 0.32
C ASP A 370 -29.03 6.22 1.84
N ARG A 371 -29.37 7.35 2.49
CA ARG A 371 -29.59 7.42 3.95
C ARG A 371 -30.88 6.74 4.41
N GLU A 372 -31.88 6.64 3.53
CA GLU A 372 -33.17 6.03 3.85
C GLU A 372 -33.32 4.62 3.25
N LEU A 373 -32.34 4.21 2.44
CA LEU A 373 -32.32 2.94 1.72
C LEU A 373 -32.25 1.74 2.69
N LYS A 374 -33.26 0.87 2.63
CA LYS A 374 -33.36 -0.35 3.44
C LYS A 374 -33.34 -1.58 2.53
N PRO A 375 -32.61 -2.66 2.87
CA PRO A 375 -32.59 -3.87 2.05
C PRO A 375 -33.94 -4.59 2.09
N ASN A 376 -34.39 -5.05 0.93
CA ASN A 376 -35.48 -6.02 0.83
C ASN A 376 -35.05 -7.39 1.42
N ALA A 377 -35.93 -8.39 1.43
CA ALA A 377 -35.61 -9.69 2.03
C ALA A 377 -34.37 -10.34 1.37
N THR A 378 -34.37 -10.52 0.05
CA THR A 378 -33.28 -11.20 -0.66
C THR A 378 -31.93 -10.48 -0.49
N VAL A 379 -31.90 -9.15 -0.56
CA VAL A 379 -30.67 -8.37 -0.38
C VAL A 379 -30.20 -8.38 1.07
N ARG A 380 -31.10 -8.50 2.06
CA ARG A 380 -30.70 -8.71 3.46
C ARG A 380 -30.03 -10.07 3.63
N ASP A 381 -30.57 -11.10 3.00
CA ASP A 381 -30.02 -12.46 3.10
C ASP A 381 -28.68 -12.58 2.34
N GLU A 382 -28.54 -11.91 1.18
CA GLU A 382 -27.25 -11.69 0.49
C GLU A 382 -26.23 -10.99 1.42
N LEU A 383 -26.61 -9.86 2.03
CA LEU A 383 -25.72 -9.11 2.93
C LEU A 383 -25.31 -9.96 4.14
N ASN A 384 -26.25 -10.65 4.79
CA ASN A 384 -25.96 -11.54 5.92
C ASN A 384 -24.97 -12.65 5.55
N ALA A 385 -25.08 -13.23 4.36
CA ALA A 385 -24.14 -14.22 3.85
C ALA A 385 -22.73 -13.63 3.64
N ILE A 386 -22.62 -12.43 3.09
CA ILE A 386 -21.34 -11.73 2.89
C ILE A 386 -20.70 -11.31 4.22
N LEU A 387 -21.50 -10.89 5.20
CA LEU A 387 -21.03 -10.54 6.55
C LEU A 387 -20.44 -11.76 7.28
N ALA A 388 -21.05 -12.93 7.10
CA ALA A 388 -20.59 -14.20 7.65
C ALA A 388 -19.29 -14.74 7.01
N TYR A 389 -18.74 -14.10 5.97
CA TYR A 389 -17.46 -14.51 5.39
C TYR A 389 -16.29 -14.31 6.37
N PRO A 390 -15.31 -15.23 6.42
CA PRO A 390 -14.10 -15.06 7.24
C PRO A 390 -13.27 -13.86 6.75
N PRO A 391 -12.53 -13.17 7.63
CA PRO A 391 -11.71 -12.00 7.27
C PRO A 391 -10.75 -12.18 6.10
N THR A 392 -10.28 -13.42 5.89
CA THR A 392 -9.34 -13.82 4.82
C THR A 392 -9.98 -13.94 3.44
N ARG A 393 -11.32 -14.01 3.33
CA ARG A 393 -12.00 -14.09 2.03
C ARG A 393 -11.98 -12.72 1.35
N VAL A 394 -11.47 -12.70 0.12
CA VAL A 394 -11.55 -11.53 -0.77
C VAL A 394 -13.01 -11.32 -1.19
N LEU A 395 -13.47 -10.06 -1.15
CA LEU A 395 -14.80 -9.65 -1.61
C LEU A 395 -14.77 -9.41 -3.12
N LEU A 396 -15.83 -9.83 -3.81
CA LEU A 396 -16.02 -9.52 -5.24
C LEU A 396 -16.44 -8.05 -5.43
N PRO A 397 -16.13 -7.40 -6.56
CA PRO A 397 -16.54 -5.99 -6.80
C PRO A 397 -18.04 -5.74 -6.62
N ALA A 398 -18.89 -6.68 -7.05
CA ALA A 398 -20.35 -6.59 -6.85
C ALA A 398 -20.77 -6.74 -5.38
N GLU A 399 -20.06 -7.52 -4.57
CA GLU A 399 -20.28 -7.64 -3.12
C GLU A 399 -19.87 -6.32 -2.42
N MET A 400 -18.74 -5.73 -2.83
CA MET A 400 -18.26 -4.43 -2.34
C MET A 400 -19.23 -3.29 -2.68
N ASP A 401 -19.76 -3.26 -3.90
CA ASP A 401 -20.73 -2.25 -4.35
C ASP A 401 -22.09 -2.45 -3.67
N ARG A 402 -22.50 -3.70 -3.36
CA ARG A 402 -23.66 -4.00 -2.52
C ARG A 402 -23.47 -3.48 -1.08
N ILE A 403 -22.33 -3.75 -0.45
CA ILE A 403 -21.97 -3.23 0.88
C ILE A 403 -21.98 -1.70 0.89
N TRP A 404 -21.37 -1.06 -0.11
CA TRP A 404 -21.36 0.41 -0.21
C TRP A 404 -22.76 0.98 -0.39
N SER A 405 -23.62 0.36 -1.20
CA SER A 405 -25.00 0.81 -1.41
C SER A 405 -25.78 0.88 -0.09
N PHE A 406 -25.65 -0.13 0.79
CA PHE A 406 -26.37 -0.22 2.05
C PHE A 406 -25.57 0.27 3.29
N ARG A 407 -24.48 1.04 3.08
CA ARG A 407 -23.58 1.48 4.16
C ARG A 407 -24.26 2.16 5.35
N PHE A 408 -25.30 2.97 5.14
CA PHE A 408 -26.07 3.62 6.22
C PHE A 408 -27.00 2.67 7.00
N TYR A 409 -27.36 1.52 6.43
CA TYR A 409 -28.07 0.45 7.13
C TYR A 409 -27.08 -0.41 7.94
N LEU A 410 -25.91 -0.69 7.36
CA LEU A 410 -24.87 -1.53 7.95
C LEU A 410 -24.17 -0.91 9.17
N THR A 411 -24.26 0.41 9.41
CA THR A 411 -23.70 1.03 10.64
C THR A 411 -24.33 0.52 11.94
N ARG A 412 -25.38 -0.31 11.86
CA ARG A 412 -26.06 -0.93 13.00
C ARG A 412 -25.55 -2.35 13.32
N ASP A 413 -24.71 -2.93 12.47
CA ASP A 413 -24.11 -4.24 12.66
C ASP A 413 -22.59 -4.10 12.81
N PRO A 414 -22.00 -4.43 13.98
CA PRO A 414 -20.56 -4.30 14.19
C PRO A 414 -19.75 -5.13 13.19
N LYS A 415 -20.24 -6.33 12.82
CA LYS A 415 -19.56 -7.26 11.89
C LYS A 415 -19.50 -6.71 10.45
N GLY A 416 -20.27 -5.66 10.18
CA GLY A 416 -20.22 -4.92 8.93
C GLY A 416 -18.96 -4.07 8.76
N LEU A 417 -18.26 -3.69 9.84
CA LEU A 417 -17.25 -2.63 9.76
C LEU A 417 -16.04 -3.01 8.90
N THR A 418 -15.39 -4.16 9.16
CA THR A 418 -14.17 -4.53 8.42
C THR A 418 -14.48 -4.83 6.94
N LYS A 419 -15.65 -5.42 6.66
CA LYS A 419 -16.16 -5.65 5.30
C LYS A 419 -16.48 -4.33 4.57
N PHE A 420 -17.08 -3.36 5.27
CA PHE A 420 -17.32 -2.02 4.74
C PHE A 420 -16.02 -1.29 4.42
N LEU A 421 -15.05 -1.25 5.34
CA LEU A 421 -13.78 -0.54 5.13
C LEU A 421 -12.91 -1.17 4.03
N LYS A 422 -13.02 -2.49 3.80
CA LYS A 422 -12.46 -3.17 2.60
C LYS A 422 -13.14 -2.72 1.31
N SER A 423 -14.42 -2.34 1.38
CA SER A 423 -15.23 -1.95 0.22
C SER A 423 -15.01 -0.50 -0.24
N VAL A 424 -14.39 0.36 0.57
CA VAL A 424 -14.13 1.79 0.30
C VAL A 424 -13.02 1.98 -0.74
N VAL A 425 -13.22 2.86 -1.73
CA VAL A 425 -12.16 3.28 -2.65
C VAL A 425 -11.33 4.40 -2.02
N TRP A 426 -10.26 4.03 -1.32
CA TRP A 426 -9.37 4.97 -0.61
C TRP A 426 -8.62 5.97 -1.53
N SER A 427 -8.65 5.77 -2.86
CA SER A 427 -8.14 6.72 -3.85
C SER A 427 -9.15 7.82 -4.25
N ASP A 428 -10.41 7.71 -3.84
CA ASP A 428 -11.40 8.80 -3.96
C ASP A 428 -11.49 9.56 -2.61
N PRO A 429 -11.07 10.84 -2.54
CA PRO A 429 -11.17 11.64 -1.33
C PRO A 429 -12.62 11.78 -0.80
N GLY A 430 -13.63 11.71 -1.68
CA GLY A 430 -15.04 11.76 -1.31
C GLY A 430 -15.53 10.50 -0.62
N GLU A 431 -15.20 9.31 -1.15
CA GLU A 431 -15.50 8.04 -0.46
C GLU A 431 -14.74 7.93 0.87
N ALA A 432 -13.43 8.20 0.86
CA ALA A 432 -12.59 8.15 2.05
C ALA A 432 -13.06 9.12 3.15
N LYS A 433 -13.51 10.33 2.77
CA LYS A 433 -14.10 11.30 3.71
C LYS A 433 -15.43 10.82 4.28
N GLN A 434 -16.35 10.32 3.44
CA GLN A 434 -17.63 9.80 3.92
C GLN A 434 -17.46 8.59 4.84
N ALA A 435 -16.53 7.68 4.53
CA ALA A 435 -16.22 6.53 5.38
C ALA A 435 -15.68 6.97 6.76
N THR A 436 -14.73 7.90 6.79
CA THR A 436 -13.98 8.22 8.02
C THR A 436 -14.58 9.32 8.90
N GLU A 437 -15.22 10.34 8.32
CA GLU A 437 -15.78 11.47 9.09
C GLU A 437 -17.28 11.32 9.38
N VAL A 438 -18.01 10.54 8.57
CA VAL A 438 -19.48 10.36 8.73
C VAL A 438 -19.83 8.96 9.23
N LEU A 439 -19.32 7.91 8.59
CA LEU A 439 -19.76 6.54 8.89
C LEU A 439 -19.03 5.90 10.06
N LEU A 440 -17.71 6.08 10.22
CA LEU A 440 -16.97 5.57 11.38
C LEU A 440 -17.55 6.04 12.74
N PRO A 441 -17.87 7.33 12.96
CA PRO A 441 -18.47 7.77 14.22
C PRO A 441 -19.92 7.32 14.44
N MET A 442 -20.59 6.81 13.39
CA MET A 442 -21.96 6.30 13.44
C MET A 442 -22.05 4.77 13.55
N TRP A 443 -20.92 4.06 13.57
CA TRP A 443 -20.91 2.60 13.59
C TRP A 443 -21.15 2.06 15.00
N SER A 444 -22.03 1.07 15.12
CA SER A 444 -22.26 0.30 16.34
C SER A 444 -20.98 -0.35 16.83
N GLU A 445 -20.76 -0.34 18.15
CA GLU A 445 -19.50 -0.71 18.79
C GLU A 445 -18.92 -2.05 18.29
N PRO A 446 -17.81 -2.04 17.53
CA PRO A 446 -17.14 -3.24 17.03
C PRO A 446 -16.45 -4.02 18.14
N ALA A 447 -16.15 -5.29 17.88
CA ALA A 447 -15.40 -6.12 18.81
C ALA A 447 -13.89 -5.79 18.78
N LEU A 448 -13.13 -6.27 19.76
CA LEU A 448 -11.70 -5.98 19.84
C LEU A 448 -10.92 -6.64 18.69
N ASP A 449 -11.37 -7.81 18.23
CA ASP A 449 -10.83 -8.54 17.09
C ASP A 449 -11.08 -7.83 15.74
N ASP A 450 -12.22 -7.13 15.57
CA ASP A 450 -12.39 -6.20 14.45
C ASP A 450 -11.29 -5.13 14.49
N GLY A 451 -11.02 -4.57 15.68
CA GLY A 451 -9.95 -3.58 15.92
C GLY A 451 -8.55 -4.11 15.58
N LEU A 452 -8.26 -5.38 15.86
CA LEU A 452 -7.01 -6.03 15.46
C LEU A 452 -6.93 -6.19 13.93
N GLU A 453 -8.05 -6.51 13.25
CA GLU A 453 -8.11 -6.56 11.79
C GLU A 453 -7.81 -5.19 11.16
N LEU A 454 -8.36 -4.11 11.73
CA LEU A 454 -8.15 -2.72 11.29
C LEU A 454 -6.72 -2.19 11.47
N LEU A 455 -5.88 -2.88 12.26
CA LEU A 455 -4.45 -2.57 12.39
C LEU A 455 -3.56 -3.38 11.43
N GLY A 456 -4.14 -4.31 10.66
CA GLY A 456 -3.45 -5.09 9.63
C GLY A 456 -2.99 -4.29 8.41
N PRO A 457 -2.22 -4.91 7.49
CA PRO A 457 -1.59 -4.25 6.34
C PRO A 457 -2.58 -3.72 5.28
N THR A 458 -3.83 -4.20 5.32
CA THR A 458 -4.94 -3.82 4.45
C THR A 458 -5.37 -2.36 4.68
N PHE A 459 -5.29 -1.86 5.91
CA PHE A 459 -5.84 -0.57 6.30
C PHE A 459 -4.71 0.42 6.62
N ARG A 460 -4.43 1.30 5.65
CA ARG A 460 -3.34 2.29 5.71
C ARG A 460 -3.79 3.72 6.00
N ASP A 461 -5.10 3.99 6.05
CA ASP A 461 -5.61 5.32 6.41
C ASP A 461 -5.44 5.57 7.91
N SER A 462 -4.81 6.70 8.26
CA SER A 462 -4.49 7.02 9.67
C SER A 462 -5.74 7.20 10.55
N ARG A 463 -6.87 7.59 9.97
CA ARG A 463 -8.15 7.80 10.69
C ARG A 463 -8.79 6.47 11.06
N VAL A 464 -8.69 5.47 10.17
CA VAL A 464 -9.11 4.08 10.45
C VAL A 464 -8.23 3.48 11.55
N ARG A 465 -6.90 3.63 11.44
CA ARG A 465 -5.97 3.10 12.46
C ARG A 465 -6.18 3.76 13.84
N SER A 466 -6.45 5.07 13.87
CA SER A 466 -6.75 5.78 15.14
C SER A 466 -8.18 5.54 15.65
N TYR A 467 -9.10 5.04 14.82
CA TYR A 467 -10.36 4.46 15.29
C TYR A 467 -10.10 3.11 15.96
N ALA A 468 -9.28 2.24 15.35
CA ALA A 468 -8.89 0.97 15.95
C ALA A 468 -8.13 1.13 17.28
N VAL A 469 -7.24 2.13 17.40
CA VAL A 469 -6.59 2.46 18.68
C VAL A 469 -7.60 2.83 19.78
N ARG A 470 -8.68 3.56 19.45
CA ARG A 470 -9.76 3.86 20.41
C ARG A 470 -10.60 2.64 20.80
N LEU A 471 -10.57 1.55 20.02
CA LEU A 471 -11.10 0.25 20.45
C LEU A 471 -10.13 -0.41 21.45
N LEU A 472 -8.82 -0.39 21.18
CA LEU A 472 -7.80 -0.90 22.11
C LEU A 472 -7.75 -0.13 23.45
N GLU A 473 -8.14 1.14 23.48
CA GLU A 473 -8.24 1.94 24.72
C GLU A 473 -9.27 1.40 25.71
N ARG A 474 -10.21 0.55 25.26
CA ARG A 474 -11.20 -0.14 26.11
C ARG A 474 -10.68 -1.43 26.73
N ALA A 475 -9.63 -2.03 26.16
CA ALA A 475 -9.08 -3.30 26.62
C ALA A 475 -8.29 -3.12 27.92
N ASP A 476 -8.45 -4.07 28.84
CA ASP A 476 -7.67 -4.14 30.06
C ASP A 476 -6.21 -4.57 29.79
N ASP A 477 -5.38 -4.58 30.84
CA ASP A 477 -3.96 -4.86 30.71
C ASP A 477 -3.64 -6.34 30.43
N GLU A 478 -4.54 -7.27 30.80
CA GLU A 478 -4.40 -8.70 30.56
C GLU A 478 -4.82 -9.08 29.14
N GLU A 479 -5.94 -8.55 28.67
CA GLU A 479 -6.41 -8.69 27.30
C GLU A 479 -5.41 -8.04 26.33
N LEU A 480 -4.91 -6.84 26.65
CA LEU A 480 -3.85 -6.20 25.87
C LEU A 480 -2.55 -7.03 25.85
N MET A 481 -2.22 -7.72 26.96
CA MET A 481 -1.09 -8.66 27.03
C MET A 481 -1.26 -9.86 26.08
N LEU A 482 -2.47 -10.39 25.89
CA LEU A 482 -2.73 -11.51 24.96
C LEU A 482 -2.39 -11.15 23.51
N TYR A 483 -2.58 -9.90 23.11
CA TYR A 483 -2.37 -9.41 21.73
C TYR A 483 -1.10 -8.57 21.56
N LEU A 484 -0.30 -8.36 22.62
CA LEU A 484 0.83 -7.43 22.62
C LEU A 484 1.86 -7.72 21.52
N LEU A 485 2.14 -9.00 21.22
CA LEU A 485 3.08 -9.37 20.15
C LEU A 485 2.54 -8.92 18.78
N GLN A 486 1.26 -9.19 18.51
CA GLN A 486 0.56 -8.83 17.26
C GLN A 486 0.48 -7.31 17.11
N LEU A 487 0.25 -6.57 18.21
CA LEU A 487 0.26 -5.11 18.22
C LEU A 487 1.66 -4.54 17.96
N VAL A 488 2.73 -5.16 18.49
CA VAL A 488 4.12 -4.81 18.14
C VAL A 488 4.42 -5.11 16.67
N GLN A 489 3.86 -6.18 16.09
CA GLN A 489 3.94 -6.43 14.65
C GLN A 489 3.14 -5.39 13.84
N ALA A 490 1.99 -4.94 14.31
CA ALA A 490 1.15 -3.96 13.62
C ALA A 490 1.79 -2.56 13.50
N LEU A 491 2.76 -2.23 14.36
CA LEU A 491 3.62 -1.04 14.23
C LEU A 491 4.39 -1.00 12.90
N LYS A 492 4.59 -2.14 12.23
CA LYS A 492 5.21 -2.21 10.89
C LYS A 492 4.36 -1.55 9.79
N PHE A 493 3.09 -1.26 10.07
CA PHE A 493 2.12 -0.70 9.13
C PHE A 493 1.66 0.73 9.49
N ASP A 494 2.19 1.34 10.57
CA ASP A 494 1.97 2.76 10.86
C ASP A 494 2.71 3.64 9.83
N ASN A 495 2.03 4.67 9.30
CA ASN A 495 2.65 5.58 8.33
C ASN A 495 3.77 6.40 8.97
N LEU A 496 4.97 6.31 8.39
CA LEU A 496 6.22 6.92 8.88
C LEU A 496 6.17 8.45 9.11
N ALA A 497 5.15 9.14 8.58
CA ALA A 497 4.93 10.57 8.70
C ALA A 497 4.66 11.05 10.15
N SER A 498 4.05 10.23 11.01
CA SER A 498 3.88 10.58 12.44
C SER A 498 5.23 10.70 13.17
N LEU A 499 6.23 9.95 12.69
CA LEU A 499 7.57 9.88 13.28
C LEU A 499 8.53 10.96 12.74
N SER A 500 8.09 11.85 11.85
CA SER A 500 8.85 13.05 11.44
C SER A 500 8.41 14.32 12.17
N SER A 501 7.12 14.52 12.46
CA SER A 501 6.62 15.73 13.12
C SER A 501 7.25 15.95 14.50
N SER A 502 7.41 14.86 15.27
CA SER A 502 8.06 14.86 16.59
C SER A 502 9.51 15.40 16.56
N ALA A 503 10.25 15.22 15.46
CA ALA A 503 11.63 15.67 15.34
C ALA A 503 11.74 17.18 15.10
N SER A 504 10.72 17.80 14.48
CA SER A 504 10.67 19.24 14.22
C SER A 504 10.49 20.06 15.49
N ALA A 505 9.74 19.54 16.47
CA ALA A 505 9.44 20.23 17.73
C ALA A 505 10.63 20.24 18.72
N ALA A 506 11.42 19.16 18.77
CA ALA A 506 12.52 19.01 19.73
C ALA A 506 13.75 19.91 19.44
N GLY A 507 13.81 20.56 18.28
CA GLY A 507 14.99 21.32 17.82
C GLY A 507 15.13 22.75 18.36
N ARG A 508 14.26 23.21 19.28
CA ARG A 508 14.21 24.63 19.72
C ARG A 508 14.02 24.84 21.24
N SER A 509 14.89 24.30 22.07
CA SER A 509 14.99 24.72 23.48
C SER A 509 16.38 24.52 24.11
N GLY A 510 17.06 25.63 24.41
CA GLY A 510 17.99 25.75 25.55
C GLY A 510 19.37 25.07 25.45
N ALA A 511 20.37 25.80 24.95
CA ALA A 511 21.75 25.67 25.41
C ALA A 511 22.51 27.00 25.20
N GLY A 512 23.01 27.59 26.28
CA GLY A 512 23.87 28.78 26.22
C GLY A 512 24.64 28.97 27.52
N GLY A 513 25.88 29.45 27.44
CA GLY A 513 26.68 29.87 28.60
C GLY A 513 28.07 29.23 28.72
N GLY A 514 29.09 29.92 28.21
CA GLY A 514 30.50 29.76 28.60
C GLY A 514 31.30 28.62 27.94
N GLY A 515 32.59 28.80 27.62
CA GLY A 515 33.37 30.05 27.67
C GLY A 515 34.88 29.83 27.46
N ALA A 516 35.54 30.78 26.77
CA ALA A 516 36.98 30.85 26.45
C ALA A 516 37.57 29.68 25.61
N GLY A 517 38.59 29.89 24.77
CA GLY A 517 39.24 31.14 24.36
C GLY A 517 40.37 30.88 23.35
N GLY A 518 40.69 31.85 22.49
CA GLY A 518 41.73 31.76 21.46
C GLY A 518 41.51 32.81 20.36
N ALA A 519 42.57 33.45 19.86
CA ALA A 519 42.46 34.70 19.11
C ALA A 519 43.26 34.74 17.79
N ALA A 520 43.03 35.82 17.03
CA ALA A 520 43.63 36.21 15.74
C ALA A 520 43.16 35.45 14.47
N GLY A 521 42.93 36.12 13.33
CA GLY A 521 42.85 37.57 13.12
C GLY A 521 42.98 38.03 11.65
N ARG A 522 42.54 39.26 11.36
CA ARG A 522 42.58 39.99 10.05
C ARG A 522 41.58 39.42 9.00
N SER A 523 40.98 40.20 8.09
CA SER A 523 40.99 41.66 7.87
C SER A 523 39.60 42.15 7.39
N GLY A 524 39.39 43.48 7.30
CA GLY A 524 38.10 44.10 6.92
C GLY A 524 37.79 44.11 5.40
N THR A 525 36.92 44.98 4.88
CA THR A 525 36.46 46.29 5.41
C THR A 525 35.22 46.86 4.70
N LEU A 526 34.28 47.47 5.47
CA LEU A 526 33.40 48.61 5.09
C LEU A 526 32.30 48.35 4.00
N ARG A 527 31.21 49.12 3.86
CA ARG A 527 30.75 50.38 4.48
C ARG A 527 29.21 50.59 4.42
N ALA A 528 28.67 51.39 5.35
CA ALA A 528 27.53 52.32 5.25
C ALA A 528 26.04 51.83 5.19
N ASN A 529 25.23 52.60 5.92
CA ASN A 529 23.76 52.70 6.03
C ASN A 529 23.37 54.12 5.46
N PRO A 530 22.15 54.73 5.57
CA PRO A 530 20.79 54.23 5.91
C PRO A 530 19.60 54.86 5.08
N SER A 531 18.36 54.51 5.46
CA SER A 531 17.14 55.38 5.62
C SER A 531 16.25 55.93 4.46
N SER A 532 14.95 56.04 4.82
CA SER A 532 13.89 57.03 4.45
C SER A 532 13.16 57.03 3.07
N SER A 533 11.99 56.37 3.04
CA SER A 533 10.63 56.89 2.73
C SER A 533 10.34 57.94 1.64
N SER A 534 9.33 57.67 0.80
CA SER A 534 8.30 58.65 0.36
C SER A 534 7.04 57.97 -0.22
N ASN A 535 5.88 58.67 -0.17
CA ASN A 535 4.55 58.18 -0.61
C ASN A 535 3.99 59.04 -1.76
N ILE A 536 3.19 58.49 -2.68
CA ILE A 536 2.15 59.23 -3.44
C ILE A 536 0.90 58.34 -3.68
N ASN A 537 -0.16 58.55 -2.88
CA ASN A 537 -1.52 59.00 -3.25
C ASN A 537 -2.11 58.71 -4.67
N THR A 538 -3.42 58.52 -4.91
CA THR A 538 -4.64 58.26 -4.09
C THR A 538 -5.81 57.91 -5.04
N THR A 539 -6.82 57.15 -4.59
CA THR A 539 -8.27 57.51 -4.64
C THR A 539 -9.15 56.39 -4.07
N SER A 540 -10.38 56.70 -3.67
CA SER A 540 -11.35 55.77 -3.05
C SER A 540 -12.77 56.02 -3.54
N ILE A 541 -13.58 54.95 -3.67
CA ILE A 541 -15.05 55.02 -3.75
C ILE A 541 -15.65 53.87 -2.93
N LEU A 542 -16.71 54.19 -2.19
CA LEU A 542 -17.61 53.38 -1.35
C LEU A 542 -18.97 54.09 -1.35
N PRO A 543 -20.09 53.53 -0.85
CA PRO A 543 -20.43 52.11 -0.63
C PRO A 543 -21.78 51.75 -1.31
N THR A 544 -22.39 50.62 -0.96
CA THR A 544 -23.86 50.56 -0.79
C THR A 544 -24.22 49.56 0.32
N SER A 545 -25.27 49.88 1.06
CA SER A 545 -25.86 49.08 2.13
C SER A 545 -27.12 48.35 1.61
N SER A 546 -27.93 47.58 2.34
CA SER A 546 -27.99 47.18 3.77
C SER A 546 -28.98 46.01 3.87
N GLU A 547 -28.90 45.18 4.90
CA GLU A 547 -29.91 45.12 5.99
C GLU A 547 -29.61 43.99 6.99
N SER A 548 -30.07 44.17 8.22
CA SER A 548 -29.92 43.22 9.32
C SER A 548 -31.20 43.23 10.17
N ILE A 549 -31.71 42.04 10.50
CA ILE A 549 -32.87 41.89 11.38
C ILE A 549 -32.47 41.09 12.63
N THR A 550 -32.96 41.58 13.76
CA THR A 550 -32.63 41.26 15.15
C THR A 550 -32.81 39.80 15.57
N SER A 551 -31.95 39.36 16.50
CA SER A 551 -32.18 38.20 17.38
C SER A 551 -33.45 38.36 18.25
N PRO A 552 -33.89 37.27 18.92
CA PRO A 552 -33.52 37.21 20.35
C PRO A 552 -32.93 35.85 20.77
N SER A 553 -32.19 35.86 21.88
CA SER A 553 -31.55 34.69 22.47
C SER A 553 -32.51 33.89 23.35
N ALA A 554 -32.34 32.56 23.39
CA ALA A 554 -32.81 31.70 24.46
C ALA A 554 -31.63 30.88 24.98
N SER A 555 -31.17 31.17 26.20
CA SER A 555 -29.99 30.55 26.81
C SER A 555 -30.38 29.43 27.78
N LEU A 556 -29.85 28.23 27.56
CA LEU A 556 -29.64 27.24 28.62
C LEU A 556 -28.20 26.74 28.53
N ASP A 557 -27.58 26.58 29.70
CA ASP A 557 -26.15 26.33 29.86
C ASP A 557 -25.84 24.83 30.05
N ALA A 558 -24.76 24.38 29.42
CA ALA A 558 -24.14 23.07 29.59
C ALA A 558 -22.74 23.06 28.95
N GLY A 559 -21.84 23.94 29.40
CA GLY A 559 -20.47 23.99 28.88
C GLY A 559 -19.68 22.70 29.10
N HIS A 560 -19.18 22.08 28.02
CA HIS A 560 -17.99 21.22 28.02
C HIS A 560 -17.22 21.41 26.70
N ALA A 561 -16.05 22.04 26.77
CA ALA A 561 -15.23 22.30 25.58
C ALA A 561 -14.38 21.07 25.23
N SER A 562 -14.84 20.26 24.28
CA SER A 562 -13.99 19.23 23.66
C SER A 562 -12.87 19.90 22.85
N ALA A 563 -11.70 20.00 23.46
CA ALA A 563 -10.47 20.25 22.72
C ALA A 563 -10.29 19.16 21.65
N VAL A 564 -10.02 19.56 20.41
CA VAL A 564 -9.73 18.62 19.32
C VAL A 564 -8.42 17.91 19.68
N THR A 565 -8.56 16.70 20.20
CA THR A 565 -7.43 15.85 20.59
C THR A 565 -6.91 15.19 19.32
N GLU A 566 -5.64 15.45 18.98
CA GLU A 566 -4.97 14.83 17.84
C GLU A 566 -5.11 13.29 17.92
N PRO A 567 -5.53 12.61 16.83
CA PRO A 567 -5.89 11.20 16.88
C PRO A 567 -4.66 10.34 17.19
N MET A 568 -4.73 9.61 18.31
CA MET A 568 -3.58 8.89 18.85
C MET A 568 -3.14 7.73 17.94
N GLY A 569 -1.83 7.66 17.65
CA GLY A 569 -1.24 6.54 16.91
C GLY A 569 -0.96 5.34 17.81
N LEU A 570 -0.92 4.14 17.21
CA LEU A 570 -0.67 2.88 17.93
C LEU A 570 0.66 2.92 18.70
N THR A 571 1.69 3.54 18.11
CA THR A 571 2.99 3.78 18.74
C THR A 571 2.86 4.52 20.08
N ASP A 572 2.04 5.57 20.15
CA ASP A 572 1.91 6.42 21.33
C ASP A 572 1.00 5.78 22.40
N PHE A 573 -0.06 5.10 21.97
CA PHE A 573 -0.91 4.28 22.83
C PHE A 573 -0.11 3.19 23.55
N LEU A 574 0.65 2.37 22.80
CA LEU A 574 1.44 1.29 23.40
C LEU A 574 2.52 1.84 24.35
N ILE A 575 3.24 2.90 23.98
CA ILE A 575 4.21 3.55 24.88
C ILE A 575 3.52 4.07 26.16
N SER A 576 2.31 4.64 26.04
CA SER A 576 1.55 5.15 27.19
C SER A 576 1.14 4.03 28.15
N ARG A 577 0.46 2.97 27.67
CA ARG A 577 0.03 1.83 28.49
C ARG A 577 1.24 1.10 29.09
N ALA A 578 2.24 0.78 28.28
CA ALA A 578 3.46 0.08 28.69
C ALA A 578 4.36 0.87 29.66
N SER A 579 4.21 2.21 29.74
CA SER A 579 4.95 3.03 30.72
C SER A 579 4.28 3.10 32.11
N LYS A 580 3.07 2.53 32.26
CA LYS A 580 2.31 2.49 33.52
C LYS A 580 2.29 1.09 34.14
N ASN A 581 2.27 0.03 33.33
CA ASN A 581 2.20 -1.35 33.79
C ASN A 581 3.55 -2.08 33.59
N VAL A 582 4.04 -2.71 34.66
CA VAL A 582 5.35 -3.38 34.71
C VAL A 582 5.40 -4.64 33.83
N GLU A 583 4.31 -5.39 33.72
CA GLU A 583 4.25 -6.60 32.90
C GLU A 583 4.19 -6.27 31.41
N LEU A 584 3.29 -5.37 31.02
CA LEU A 584 3.18 -4.86 29.66
C LEU A 584 4.51 -4.24 29.21
N GLY A 585 5.11 -3.36 30.02
CA GLY A 585 6.36 -2.70 29.66
C GLY A 585 7.59 -3.63 29.61
N ASN A 586 7.64 -4.70 30.42
CA ASN A 586 8.67 -5.73 30.33
C ASN A 586 8.57 -6.45 28.98
N ASN A 587 7.39 -6.98 28.65
CA ASN A 587 7.17 -7.73 27.42
C ASN A 587 7.34 -6.84 26.18
N PHE A 588 6.77 -5.63 26.19
CA PHE A 588 6.93 -4.63 25.14
C PHE A 588 8.41 -4.29 24.89
N PHE A 589 9.21 -4.11 25.96
CA PHE A 589 10.66 -3.89 25.81
C PHE A 589 11.35 -5.05 25.10
N TRP A 590 11.09 -6.29 25.51
CA TRP A 590 11.75 -7.46 24.93
C TRP A 590 11.31 -7.72 23.48
N TYR A 591 10.04 -7.51 23.14
CA TYR A 591 9.56 -7.65 21.75
C TYR A 591 10.19 -6.56 20.86
N LEU A 592 10.26 -5.30 21.32
CA LEU A 592 10.99 -4.23 20.65
C LEU A 592 12.50 -4.53 20.55
N ARG A 593 13.11 -5.16 21.56
CA ARG A 593 14.54 -5.51 21.58
C ARG A 593 14.89 -6.52 20.48
N VAL A 594 14.03 -7.51 20.21
CA VAL A 594 14.22 -8.47 19.11
C VAL A 594 14.04 -7.78 17.75
N GLU A 595 12.96 -7.03 17.57
CA GLU A 595 12.68 -6.31 16.31
C GLU A 595 13.72 -5.22 15.96
N CYS A 596 14.48 -4.72 16.95
CA CYS A 596 15.62 -3.83 16.74
C CYS A 596 16.81 -4.46 15.97
N GLU A 597 16.83 -5.78 15.78
CA GLU A 597 17.83 -6.52 15.00
C GLU A 597 17.42 -6.74 13.53
N ASP A 598 16.18 -6.40 13.15
CA ASP A 598 15.74 -6.50 11.75
C ASP A 598 16.52 -5.54 10.83
N LYS A 599 16.92 -6.04 9.65
CA LYS A 599 17.80 -5.32 8.71
C LYS A 599 17.11 -4.12 8.03
N ILE A 600 15.79 -4.14 7.91
CA ILE A 600 14.99 -3.14 7.18
C ILE A 600 14.28 -2.24 8.19
N LEU A 601 13.50 -2.84 9.09
CA LEU A 601 12.61 -2.17 10.05
C LEU A 601 13.27 -1.92 11.42
N GLY A 602 14.44 -2.51 11.71
CA GLY A 602 15.13 -2.29 13.00
C GLY A 602 15.47 -0.82 13.30
N LYS A 603 15.52 0.05 12.28
CA LYS A 603 15.63 1.52 12.46
C LYS A 603 14.35 2.15 13.02
N LEU A 604 13.18 1.65 12.62
CA LEU A 604 11.86 2.07 13.13
C LEU A 604 11.71 1.64 14.58
N PHE A 605 11.89 0.35 14.87
CA PHE A 605 11.77 -0.21 16.22
C PHE A 605 12.77 0.40 17.21
N ARG A 606 13.98 0.74 16.76
CA ARG A 606 14.97 1.44 17.59
C ARG A 606 14.53 2.86 17.97
N ARG A 607 13.86 3.58 17.06
CA ARG A 607 13.25 4.90 17.37
C ARG A 607 12.12 4.75 18.40
N ILE A 608 11.27 3.74 18.25
CA ILE A 608 10.17 3.43 19.18
C ILE A 608 10.73 3.04 20.56
N LYS A 609 11.75 2.17 20.63
CA LYS A 609 12.44 1.79 21.88
C LYS A 609 13.08 3.00 22.57
N THR A 610 13.68 3.92 21.82
CA THR A 610 14.20 5.18 22.37
C THR A 610 13.08 6.04 22.99
N ARG A 611 11.96 6.27 22.28
CA ARG A 611 10.80 7.02 22.82
C ARG A 611 10.21 6.35 24.07
N PHE A 612 10.14 5.03 24.12
CA PHE A 612 9.70 4.28 25.30
C PHE A 612 10.64 4.49 26.50
N VAL A 613 11.96 4.34 26.29
CA VAL A 613 12.98 4.58 27.33
C VAL A 613 13.00 6.05 27.78
N GLU A 614 12.74 7.00 26.88
CA GLU A 614 12.56 8.42 27.23
C GLU A 614 11.29 8.67 28.04
N LYS A 615 10.18 7.97 27.74
CA LYS A 615 8.95 8.04 28.52
C LYS A 615 9.14 7.48 29.94
N LEU A 616 9.81 6.33 30.07
CA LEU A 616 10.15 5.73 31.37
C LEU A 616 11.01 6.68 32.24
N LYS A 617 11.94 7.43 31.65
CA LYS A 617 12.75 8.43 32.39
C LYS A 617 11.94 9.57 33.01
N GLN A 618 10.70 9.81 32.57
CA GLN A 618 9.86 10.91 33.07
C GLN A 618 9.20 10.61 34.43
N THR A 619 9.08 9.33 34.83
CA THR A 619 8.42 8.94 36.09
C THR A 619 9.39 8.23 37.03
N LYS A 620 9.15 8.30 38.35
CA LYS A 620 10.01 7.61 39.34
C LYS A 620 9.95 6.08 39.16
N GLU A 621 8.74 5.55 39.01
CA GLU A 621 8.46 4.14 38.73
C GLU A 621 9.08 3.69 37.40
N GLY A 622 8.97 4.49 36.35
CA GLY A 622 9.57 4.20 35.04
C GLY A 622 11.11 4.17 35.09
N ASN A 623 11.75 5.01 35.91
CA ASN A 623 13.19 4.92 36.15
C ASN A 623 13.58 3.65 36.93
N ALA A 624 12.78 3.23 37.92
CA ALA A 624 13.00 1.96 38.62
C ALA A 624 12.84 0.76 37.67
N MET A 625 11.82 0.77 36.82
CA MET A 625 11.59 -0.21 35.76
C MET A 625 12.74 -0.24 34.75
N LEU A 626 13.22 0.92 34.30
CA LEU A 626 14.37 1.03 33.41
C LEU A 626 15.67 0.51 34.06
N SER A 627 15.81 0.61 35.38
CA SER A 627 16.92 0.00 36.13
C SER A 627 16.82 -1.54 36.13
N VAL A 628 15.62 -2.09 36.35
CA VAL A 628 15.35 -3.53 36.23
C VAL A 628 15.65 -4.03 34.81
N ILE A 629 15.13 -3.36 33.78
CA ILE A 629 15.34 -3.71 32.36
C ILE A 629 16.83 -3.71 31.98
N LYS A 630 17.62 -2.74 32.46
CA LYS A 630 19.08 -2.73 32.24
C LYS A 630 19.77 -3.94 32.86
N ARG A 631 19.42 -4.30 34.11
CA ARG A 631 19.98 -5.49 34.78
C ARG A 631 19.55 -6.78 34.10
N GLN A 632 18.33 -6.85 33.55
CA GLN A 632 17.90 -7.93 32.66
C GLN A 632 18.72 -8.00 31.36
N GLU A 633 18.97 -6.87 30.66
CA GLU A 633 19.83 -6.86 29.46
C GLU A 633 21.25 -7.35 29.80
N THR A 634 21.82 -6.97 30.96
CA THR A 634 23.10 -7.49 31.45
C THR A 634 23.04 -9.00 31.73
N LEU A 635 22.03 -9.48 32.46
CA LEU A 635 21.84 -10.90 32.77
C LEU A 635 21.83 -11.76 31.50
N ILE A 636 20.98 -11.39 30.54
CA ILE A 636 20.84 -12.13 29.28
C ILE A 636 22.13 -12.03 28.46
N THR A 637 22.82 -10.88 28.43
CA THR A 637 24.10 -10.75 27.71
C THR A 637 25.17 -11.70 28.27
N ILE A 638 25.31 -11.77 29.59
CA ILE A 638 26.25 -12.66 30.27
C ILE A 638 25.92 -14.14 29.99
N LEU A 639 24.65 -14.53 30.18
CA LEU A 639 24.22 -15.92 30.01
C LEU A 639 24.26 -16.36 28.53
N THR A 640 23.89 -15.50 27.58
CA THR A 640 24.01 -15.76 26.13
C THR A 640 25.47 -15.96 25.73
N GLN A 641 26.38 -15.11 26.21
CA GLN A 641 27.81 -15.28 25.95
C GLN A 641 28.33 -16.59 26.53
N ARG A 642 27.92 -16.96 27.75
CA ARG A 642 28.32 -18.24 28.35
C ARG A 642 27.74 -19.46 27.64
N ALA A 643 26.48 -19.39 27.19
CA ALA A 643 25.85 -20.42 26.37
C ALA A 643 26.60 -20.61 25.05
N ARG A 644 26.96 -19.51 24.38
CA ARG A 644 27.75 -19.49 23.13
C ARG A 644 29.12 -20.13 23.30
N GLU A 645 29.85 -19.80 24.37
CA GLU A 645 31.13 -20.42 24.72
C GLU A 645 31.00 -21.93 24.94
N LEU A 646 30.07 -22.35 25.80
CA LEU A 646 29.84 -23.76 26.10
C LEU A 646 29.37 -24.54 24.87
N ARG A 647 28.58 -23.94 23.97
CA ARG A 647 28.18 -24.54 22.70
C ARG A 647 29.38 -24.75 21.77
N LEU A 648 30.21 -23.72 21.58
CA LEU A 648 31.38 -23.74 20.70
C LEU A 648 32.55 -24.59 21.24
N SER A 649 32.58 -24.89 22.55
CA SER A 649 33.64 -25.72 23.12
C SER A 649 33.55 -27.18 22.66
N LYS A 650 34.72 -27.80 22.45
CA LYS A 650 34.88 -29.22 22.11
C LYS A 650 34.82 -30.15 23.34
N ASP A 651 34.37 -29.65 24.49
CA ASP A 651 34.30 -30.44 25.73
C ASP A 651 33.22 -31.53 25.67
N GLN A 652 33.43 -32.63 26.40
CA GLN A 652 32.38 -33.61 26.70
C GLN A 652 31.29 -32.99 27.60
N ARG A 653 30.02 -33.39 27.44
CA ARG A 653 28.87 -32.81 28.17
C ARG A 653 29.08 -32.68 29.70
N PRO A 654 29.64 -33.67 30.43
CA PRO A 654 29.90 -33.52 31.87
C PRO A 654 30.82 -32.34 32.20
N LYS A 655 31.89 -32.13 31.42
CA LYS A 655 32.79 -30.99 31.56
C LYS A 655 32.13 -29.65 31.21
N LYS A 656 31.15 -29.64 30.28
CA LYS A 656 30.32 -28.45 30.03
C LYS A 656 29.43 -28.10 31.22
N ILE A 657 28.87 -29.10 31.91
CA ILE A 657 28.07 -28.91 33.14
C ILE A 657 28.96 -28.40 34.28
N GLU A 658 30.13 -28.99 34.49
CA GLU A 658 31.14 -28.53 35.46
C GLU A 658 31.52 -27.06 35.21
N LYS A 659 31.94 -26.70 33.99
CA LYS A 659 32.26 -25.32 33.59
C LYS A 659 31.08 -24.35 33.69
N LEU A 660 29.84 -24.81 33.62
CA LEU A 660 28.66 -24.00 33.90
C LEU A 660 28.51 -23.76 35.41
N ARG A 661 28.63 -24.80 36.23
CA ARG A 661 28.46 -24.72 37.69
C ARG A 661 29.52 -23.85 38.34
N THR A 662 30.80 -24.04 38.00
CA THR A 662 31.91 -23.20 38.50
C THR A 662 31.68 -21.72 38.18
N PHE A 663 31.16 -21.43 36.98
CA PHE A 663 30.82 -20.05 36.57
C PHE A 663 29.63 -19.48 37.36
N LEU A 664 28.61 -20.28 37.65
CA LEU A 664 27.45 -19.85 38.45
C LEU A 664 27.76 -19.72 39.96
N SER A 665 28.75 -20.47 40.48
CA SER A 665 29.19 -20.38 41.88
C SER A 665 30.20 -19.26 42.14
N ASP A 666 30.91 -18.79 41.11
CA ASP A 666 31.88 -17.70 41.24
C ASP A 666 31.14 -16.35 41.18
N SER A 667 30.72 -15.85 42.35
CA SER A 667 30.06 -14.55 42.48
C SER A 667 30.95 -13.37 42.06
N THR A 668 32.27 -13.56 41.97
CA THR A 668 33.24 -12.50 41.70
C THR A 668 33.58 -12.34 40.22
N ASN A 669 33.83 -13.42 39.49
CA ASN A 669 34.21 -13.38 38.07
C ASN A 669 33.02 -13.50 37.10
N SER A 670 31.83 -13.89 37.58
CA SER A 670 30.65 -14.03 36.72
C SER A 670 29.95 -12.71 36.40
N GLY A 671 30.13 -11.67 37.24
CA GLY A 671 29.38 -10.41 37.14
C GLY A 671 27.89 -10.54 37.45
N LEU A 672 27.46 -11.66 38.07
CA LEU A 672 26.05 -11.95 38.32
C LEU A 672 25.52 -11.45 39.67
N SER A 673 26.38 -11.20 40.66
CA SER A 673 25.97 -10.68 41.99
C SER A 673 25.16 -9.38 41.88
N ASP A 674 25.75 -8.39 41.23
CA ASP A 674 25.28 -7.01 41.12
C ASP A 674 24.02 -6.88 40.25
N VAL A 675 23.69 -7.96 39.53
CA VAL A 675 22.52 -8.08 38.66
C VAL A 675 21.27 -8.50 39.46
N PHE A 676 21.43 -9.24 40.55
CA PHE A 676 20.32 -9.76 41.36
C PHE A 676 19.95 -8.90 42.58
N ASP A 677 20.83 -8.00 43.05
CA ASP A 677 20.53 -7.08 44.16
C ASP A 677 20.11 -5.69 43.65
N PRO A 678 18.93 -5.14 44.05
CA PRO A 678 17.82 -5.78 44.74
C PRO A 678 17.03 -6.76 43.82
N PRO A 679 16.27 -7.72 44.37
CA PRO A 679 15.70 -8.86 43.64
C PRO A 679 15.16 -8.55 42.24
N LEU A 680 15.71 -9.24 41.24
CA LEU A 680 15.46 -8.95 39.83
C LEU A 680 14.16 -9.59 39.35
N ILE A 681 13.33 -8.85 38.60
CA ILE A 681 12.18 -9.41 37.88
C ILE A 681 12.69 -10.22 36.67
N LEU A 682 12.23 -11.45 36.49
CA LEU A 682 12.60 -12.26 35.33
C LEU A 682 12.02 -11.70 34.01
N PRO A 683 12.78 -11.66 32.91
CA PRO A 683 12.27 -11.27 31.59
C PRO A 683 11.07 -12.11 31.14
N LEU A 684 11.07 -13.40 31.47
CA LEU A 684 10.12 -14.42 30.99
C LEU A 684 8.76 -14.40 31.71
N ASP A 685 8.76 -14.10 33.00
CA ASP A 685 7.54 -13.93 33.81
C ASP A 685 7.75 -12.74 34.77
N PRO A 686 7.15 -11.56 34.45
CA PRO A 686 7.28 -10.35 35.25
C PRO A 686 6.86 -10.49 36.73
N ARG A 687 6.06 -11.52 37.04
CA ARG A 687 5.53 -11.80 38.38
C ARG A 687 6.56 -12.49 39.28
N ILE A 688 7.62 -13.07 38.70
CA ILE A 688 8.66 -13.80 39.41
C ILE A 688 9.88 -12.89 39.66
N ARG A 689 10.20 -12.68 40.95
CA ARG A 689 11.44 -12.01 41.40
C ARG A 689 12.46 -13.03 41.86
N VAL A 690 13.73 -12.82 41.53
CA VAL A 690 14.82 -13.78 41.78
C VAL A 690 16.03 -13.15 42.48
N THR A 691 16.67 -13.94 43.34
CA THR A 691 17.86 -13.57 44.15
C THR A 691 19.17 -14.12 43.60
N GLY A 692 19.12 -15.12 42.72
CA GLY A 692 20.31 -15.77 42.18
C GLY A 692 20.01 -17.00 41.32
N ILE A 693 21.06 -17.75 40.97
CA ILE A 693 20.97 -19.02 40.22
C ILE A 693 21.61 -20.14 41.04
N VAL A 694 20.86 -21.21 41.31
CA VAL A 694 21.32 -22.39 42.04
C VAL A 694 22.19 -23.24 41.13
N ALA A 695 23.52 -23.13 41.27
CA ALA A 695 24.50 -23.85 40.46
C ALA A 695 24.27 -25.37 40.47
N ASP A 696 24.09 -26.00 41.63
CA ASP A 696 23.97 -27.46 41.77
C ASP A 696 22.72 -28.07 41.12
N LYS A 697 21.65 -27.28 40.98
CA LYS A 697 20.43 -27.69 40.25
C LYS A 697 20.51 -27.36 38.76
N SER A 698 21.45 -26.50 38.36
CA SER A 698 21.64 -26.09 36.96
C SER A 698 22.45 -27.13 36.17
N SER A 699 22.20 -27.25 34.86
CA SER A 699 22.81 -28.26 33.99
C SER A 699 22.77 -27.88 32.51
N VAL A 700 23.16 -28.81 31.62
CA VAL A 700 23.15 -28.65 30.16
C VAL A 700 22.41 -29.84 29.56
N PHE A 701 21.47 -29.63 28.64
CA PHE A 701 20.71 -30.72 28.01
C PHE A 701 21.54 -31.58 27.05
N LYS A 702 21.03 -32.77 26.71
CA LYS A 702 21.60 -33.67 25.69
C LYS A 702 20.95 -33.37 24.33
N SER A 703 21.32 -32.25 23.72
CA SER A 703 20.83 -31.81 22.39
C SER A 703 21.96 -31.10 21.63
N ASN A 704 21.85 -31.04 20.30
CA ASN A 704 22.88 -30.52 19.38
C ASN A 704 23.34 -29.09 19.71
N LEU A 705 22.45 -28.24 20.20
CA LEU A 705 22.75 -26.85 20.58
C LEU A 705 23.24 -26.69 22.03
N PHE A 706 23.35 -27.78 22.80
CA PHE A 706 23.72 -27.78 24.23
C PHE A 706 23.01 -26.70 25.08
N PRO A 707 21.67 -26.61 25.05
CA PRO A 707 20.98 -25.55 25.78
C PRO A 707 21.09 -25.73 27.30
N LEU A 708 21.09 -24.61 28.01
CA LEU A 708 21.33 -24.56 29.46
C LEU A 708 20.00 -24.75 30.20
N LEU A 709 20.02 -25.51 31.29
CA LEU A 709 18.97 -25.50 32.31
C LEU A 709 19.47 -24.68 33.49
N LEU A 710 18.85 -23.53 33.71
CA LEU A 710 19.15 -22.61 34.82
C LEU A 710 18.03 -22.70 35.85
N GLN A 711 18.39 -22.81 37.12
CA GLN A 711 17.44 -22.91 38.23
C GLN A 711 17.58 -21.69 39.12
N PHE A 712 16.74 -20.68 38.88
CA PHE A 712 16.76 -19.44 39.64
C PHE A 712 16.17 -19.65 41.04
N GLU A 713 16.72 -18.96 42.03
CA GLU A 713 16.11 -18.87 43.37
C GLU A 713 15.09 -17.73 43.39
N GLN A 714 13.86 -18.01 43.84
CA GLN A 714 12.81 -16.99 43.95
C GLN A 714 12.94 -16.22 45.27
N ALA A 715 12.75 -14.90 45.21
CA ALA A 715 12.67 -14.08 46.42
C ALA A 715 11.42 -14.43 47.24
N PRO A 716 11.48 -14.40 48.59
CA PRO A 716 10.31 -14.64 49.42
C PRO A 716 9.24 -13.56 49.18
N VAL A 717 7.98 -13.98 49.09
CA VAL A 717 6.84 -13.08 48.88
C VAL A 717 6.56 -12.30 50.18
N VAL A 718 7.12 -11.10 50.26
CA VAL A 718 6.78 -10.14 51.32
C VAL A 718 5.35 -9.65 51.07
N GLY A 719 4.43 -10.01 51.97
CA GLY A 719 3.05 -9.50 51.93
C GLY A 719 3.02 -7.98 52.04
N ALA A 720 2.14 -7.33 51.27
CA ALA A 720 2.04 -5.87 51.25
C ALA A 720 1.58 -5.34 52.62
N GLY A 721 2.50 -4.68 53.33
CA GLY A 721 2.21 -4.03 54.61
C GLY A 721 1.29 -2.84 54.45
N LEU A 722 0.28 -2.76 55.32
CA LEU A 722 -0.71 -1.70 55.42
C LEU A 722 -0.08 -0.30 55.36
N VAL A 723 -0.70 0.59 54.58
CA VAL A 723 -0.64 2.05 54.78
C VAL A 723 -2.08 2.52 54.89
N GLU A 724 -2.54 2.73 56.12
CA GLU A 724 -3.87 3.28 56.38
C GLU A 724 -3.88 4.78 56.03
N GLY A 725 -4.88 5.19 55.25
CA GLY A 725 -5.16 6.58 54.91
C GLY A 725 -6.65 6.86 55.07
N ASP A 726 -7.03 7.41 56.21
CA ASP A 726 -8.44 7.63 56.59
C ASP A 726 -9.14 8.63 55.66
N THR A 727 -10.31 8.23 55.16
CA THR A 727 -11.45 9.14 54.90
C THR A 727 -12.73 8.31 54.72
N GLY A 728 -13.59 8.27 55.75
CA GLY A 728 -14.82 7.45 55.76
C GLY A 728 -15.95 7.93 54.82
N GLY A 729 -16.76 6.98 54.31
CA GLY A 729 -17.81 7.29 53.32
C GLY A 729 -18.86 6.20 53.04
N GLN A 730 -19.52 5.68 54.08
CA GLN A 730 -20.74 4.83 54.08
C GLN A 730 -20.78 3.53 53.22
N ALA A 731 -21.27 2.44 53.84
CA ALA A 731 -21.45 1.15 53.18
C ALA A 731 -22.87 0.95 52.64
N THR A 732 -22.99 0.21 51.54
CA THR A 732 -24.15 -0.65 51.22
C THR A 732 -23.63 -2.00 50.75
N THR A 733 -24.31 -3.09 51.14
CA THR A 733 -23.76 -4.46 51.08
C THR A 733 -24.59 -5.36 50.18
N THR A 734 -23.98 -5.94 49.16
CA THR A 734 -24.46 -7.16 48.49
C THR A 734 -23.27 -8.02 48.09
N THR A 735 -23.31 -9.30 48.45
CA THR A 735 -22.20 -10.26 48.41
C THR A 735 -22.27 -11.20 47.21
N THR A 736 -21.15 -11.37 46.50
CA THR A 736 -20.84 -12.57 45.71
C THR A 736 -19.33 -12.79 45.71
N GLU A 737 -18.86 -13.78 46.47
CA GLU A 737 -17.47 -14.27 46.46
C GLU A 737 -17.42 -15.63 45.75
N LEU A 738 -16.50 -15.79 44.80
CA LEU A 738 -15.87 -17.06 44.35
C LEU A 738 -14.54 -16.65 43.68
N ASP A 739 -13.43 -16.63 44.41
CA ASP A 739 -12.50 -17.76 44.63
C ASP A 739 -11.59 -18.08 43.43
N ASP A 740 -10.37 -17.52 43.45
CA ASP A 740 -9.24 -17.89 42.58
C ASP A 740 -8.09 -18.47 43.43
N ALA A 741 -8.03 -19.79 43.57
CA ALA A 741 -6.98 -20.47 44.35
C ALA A 741 -6.80 -21.96 44.00
N ALA A 742 -5.94 -22.31 43.03
CA ALA A 742 -5.48 -23.70 42.86
C ALA A 742 -4.12 -23.87 42.15
N LEU A 743 -3.00 -23.70 42.87
CA LEU A 743 -1.75 -24.43 42.58
C LEU A 743 -0.77 -24.48 43.76
N ARG A 744 -1.23 -24.99 44.91
CA ARG A 744 -0.36 -25.39 46.04
C ARG A 744 -0.74 -26.77 46.54
N ILE A 745 0.26 -27.62 46.73
CA ILE A 745 0.11 -29.02 47.18
C ILE A 745 0.02 -29.05 48.70
N THR A 746 -1.03 -29.69 49.24
CA THR A 746 -0.99 -30.35 50.55
C THR A 746 -1.67 -31.71 50.48
N SER A 747 -1.15 -32.68 51.23
CA SER A 747 -1.76 -34.00 51.44
C SER A 747 -2.75 -33.92 52.61
N GLY A 748 -3.99 -34.38 52.42
CA GLY A 748 -5.03 -34.35 53.45
C GLY A 748 -4.97 -35.52 54.45
N GLY A 749 -5.92 -35.52 55.39
CA GLY A 749 -6.12 -36.56 56.39
C GLY A 749 -6.80 -35.99 57.65
N THR A 750 -7.88 -36.64 58.11
CA THR A 750 -8.67 -36.20 59.27
C THR A 750 -8.30 -36.97 60.54
N ALA A 751 -8.19 -36.28 61.70
CA ALA A 751 -8.96 -36.55 62.93
C ALA A 751 -8.31 -36.04 64.25
N SER A 752 -9.18 -35.69 65.20
CA SER A 752 -9.03 -35.73 66.67
C SER A 752 -7.97 -34.90 67.41
N ASP A 753 -8.42 -34.38 68.56
CA ASP A 753 -7.73 -33.54 69.55
C ASP A 753 -6.42 -34.10 70.13
N GLY A 754 -5.53 -33.18 70.51
CA GLY A 754 -4.34 -33.48 71.33
C GLY A 754 -3.50 -32.23 71.60
N VAL A 755 -3.52 -31.73 72.85
CA VAL A 755 -2.71 -30.59 73.29
C VAL A 755 -1.36 -31.07 73.82
N ASP A 756 -0.23 -30.62 73.26
CA ASP A 756 0.90 -30.09 74.06
C ASP A 756 1.99 -29.36 73.23
N LYS A 757 2.95 -28.74 73.95
CA LYS A 757 4.02 -27.86 73.42
C LYS A 757 5.18 -28.57 72.73
N ALA A 758 5.67 -28.02 71.60
CA ALA A 758 7.10 -28.12 71.21
C ALA A 758 7.57 -27.02 70.23
N SER A 759 8.79 -26.52 70.49
CA SER A 759 9.85 -25.96 69.62
C SER A 759 9.58 -25.40 68.20
N PRO A 760 10.14 -24.22 67.84
CA PRO A 760 10.09 -23.68 66.48
C PRO A 760 11.19 -24.26 65.56
N SER A 761 10.83 -25.17 64.65
CA SER A 761 11.76 -25.64 63.60
C SER A 761 11.08 -26.05 62.29
N SER A 762 10.86 -25.10 61.38
CA SER A 762 10.57 -25.38 59.96
C SER A 762 11.18 -24.31 59.05
N SER A 763 12.39 -24.56 58.55
CA SER A 763 12.99 -23.71 57.52
C SER A 763 12.30 -23.97 56.17
N SER A 764 11.58 -22.97 55.66
CA SER A 764 10.97 -23.02 54.33
C SER A 764 12.05 -23.17 53.26
N LYS A 765 12.06 -24.31 52.55
CA LYS A 765 13.02 -24.55 51.45
C LYS A 765 12.83 -23.49 50.35
N PRO A 766 13.91 -22.88 49.81
CA PRO A 766 13.79 -21.88 48.77
C PRO A 766 13.16 -22.48 47.49
N THR A 767 12.09 -21.83 47.03
CA THR A 767 11.38 -22.18 45.81
C THR A 767 12.20 -21.79 44.59
N THR A 768 12.47 -22.73 43.69
CA THR A 768 13.25 -22.48 42.47
C THR A 768 12.38 -22.35 41.23
N TYR A 769 12.75 -21.46 40.31
CA TYR A 769 12.11 -21.28 39.00
C TYR A 769 13.05 -21.75 37.88
N GLY A 770 12.60 -22.73 37.10
CA GLY A 770 13.42 -23.34 36.04
C GLY A 770 13.27 -22.62 34.70
N VAL A 771 14.41 -22.33 34.05
CA VAL A 771 14.47 -21.70 32.72
C VAL A 771 15.41 -22.50 31.82
N ILE A 772 14.94 -22.82 30.62
CA ILE A 772 15.77 -23.32 29.52
C ILE A 772 16.29 -22.12 28.73
N MET A 773 17.58 -22.08 28.40
CA MET A 773 18.17 -21.07 27.52
C MET A 773 18.83 -21.72 26.30
N LYS A 774 18.44 -21.30 25.09
CA LYS A 774 19.05 -21.76 23.83
C LYS A 774 19.83 -20.61 23.16
N ASN A 775 20.95 -20.97 22.52
CA ASN A 775 21.77 -20.09 21.67
C ASN A 775 21.99 -20.75 20.29
N GLY A 776 21.64 -20.04 19.22
CA GLY A 776 21.62 -20.53 17.83
C GLY A 776 20.26 -21.02 17.33
N ASP A 777 19.16 -20.55 17.90
CA ASP A 777 17.80 -21.03 17.61
C ASP A 777 16.83 -19.84 17.57
N ASP A 778 15.86 -19.81 16.64
CA ASP A 778 14.97 -18.65 16.44
C ASP A 778 13.64 -18.82 17.17
N PHE A 779 13.61 -18.33 18.41
CA PHE A 779 12.49 -18.52 19.34
C PHE A 779 11.20 -17.78 18.97
N ARG A 780 11.19 -16.99 17.89
CA ARG A 780 10.01 -16.21 17.49
C ARG A 780 8.86 -17.08 17.00
N GLN A 781 9.15 -18.25 16.40
CA GLN A 781 8.12 -19.19 15.94
C GLN A 781 7.48 -19.90 17.14
N ASP A 782 8.28 -20.51 18.02
CA ASP A 782 7.85 -21.14 19.27
C ASP A 782 7.01 -20.17 20.12
N GLN A 783 7.48 -18.92 20.29
CA GLN A 783 6.79 -17.88 21.04
C GLN A 783 5.40 -17.55 20.47
N LEU A 784 5.26 -17.48 19.15
CA LEU A 784 3.96 -17.24 18.50
C LEU A 784 3.02 -18.45 18.66
N VAL A 785 3.50 -19.67 18.47
CA VAL A 785 2.70 -20.90 18.64
C VAL A 785 2.20 -21.04 20.07
N ILE A 786 3.07 -20.81 21.06
CA ILE A 786 2.72 -20.82 22.48
C ILE A 786 1.72 -19.72 22.83
N GLN A 787 1.88 -18.50 22.30
CA GLN A 787 0.90 -17.42 22.51
C GLN A 787 -0.47 -17.79 21.93
N LEU A 788 -0.52 -18.44 20.77
CA LEU A 788 -1.77 -18.97 20.20
C LEU A 788 -2.38 -20.08 21.06
N PHE A 789 -1.58 -20.99 21.63
CA PHE A 789 -2.06 -21.98 22.60
C PHE A 789 -2.61 -21.33 23.87
N THR A 790 -1.98 -20.29 24.40
CA THR A 790 -2.49 -19.51 25.55
C THR A 790 -3.83 -18.86 25.25
N LEU A 791 -3.97 -18.26 24.05
CA LEU A 791 -5.23 -17.65 23.61
C LEU A 791 -6.32 -18.71 23.42
N MET A 792 -6.02 -19.85 22.80
CA MET A 792 -6.96 -20.96 22.64
C MET A 792 -7.42 -21.53 23.98
N ASP A 793 -6.50 -21.74 24.93
CA ASP A 793 -6.85 -22.23 26.28
C ASP A 793 -7.72 -21.20 27.05
N LYS A 794 -7.43 -19.89 26.99
CA LYS A 794 -8.30 -18.86 27.60
C LYS A 794 -9.69 -18.82 26.94
N LEU A 795 -9.79 -18.92 25.62
CA LEU A 795 -11.08 -18.98 24.91
C LEU A 795 -11.90 -20.22 25.30
N LEU A 796 -11.25 -21.39 25.41
CA LEU A 796 -11.93 -22.63 25.84
C LEU A 796 -12.37 -22.55 27.31
N ARG A 797 -11.56 -21.95 28.20
CA ARG A 797 -11.93 -21.68 29.60
C ARG A 797 -13.15 -20.76 29.72
N ASN A 798 -13.26 -19.73 28.88
CA ASN A 798 -14.43 -18.85 28.86
C ASN A 798 -15.73 -19.61 28.52
N GLU A 799 -15.66 -20.62 27.66
CA GLU A 799 -16.75 -21.57 27.35
C GLU A 799 -16.86 -22.72 28.37
N ASN A 800 -16.26 -22.57 29.57
CA ASN A 800 -16.21 -23.54 30.66
C ASN A 800 -15.52 -24.89 30.34
N LEU A 801 -14.73 -24.95 29.27
CA LEU A 801 -14.04 -26.15 28.80
C LEU A 801 -12.54 -26.14 29.16
N ASP A 802 -12.22 -26.50 30.40
CA ASP A 802 -10.82 -26.72 30.81
C ASP A 802 -10.26 -28.03 30.22
N LEU A 803 -9.35 -27.90 29.25
CA LEU A 803 -8.60 -29.00 28.64
C LEU A 803 -7.23 -29.26 29.29
N LYS A 804 -6.90 -28.63 30.43
CA LYS A 804 -5.64 -28.82 31.17
C LYS A 804 -4.38 -28.64 30.31
N MET A 805 -4.43 -27.71 29.35
CA MET A 805 -3.28 -27.33 28.52
C MET A 805 -2.13 -26.79 29.38
N THR A 806 -0.89 -26.90 28.88
CA THR A 806 0.31 -26.40 29.57
C THR A 806 1.11 -25.45 28.67
N PRO A 807 0.57 -24.26 28.33
CA PRO A 807 1.28 -23.26 27.54
C PRO A 807 2.45 -22.66 28.34
N TYR A 808 3.60 -23.34 28.30
CA TYR A 808 4.82 -22.92 28.98
C TYR A 808 5.35 -21.62 28.37
N ARG A 809 5.78 -20.66 29.20
CA ARG A 809 6.24 -19.36 28.70
C ARG A 809 7.47 -19.48 27.80
N VAL A 810 7.49 -18.71 26.71
CA VAL A 810 8.63 -18.59 25.78
C VAL A 810 8.89 -17.11 25.48
N LEU A 811 10.17 -16.72 25.39
CA LEU A 811 10.60 -15.37 25.04
C LEU A 811 11.86 -15.41 24.16
N ALA A 812 11.75 -14.89 22.93
CA ALA A 812 12.90 -14.51 22.13
C ALA A 812 13.59 -13.29 22.77
N THR A 813 14.93 -13.33 22.85
CA THR A 813 15.76 -12.26 23.43
C THR A 813 16.69 -11.60 22.42
N GLY A 814 16.95 -12.29 21.31
CA GLY A 814 17.56 -11.82 20.07
C GLY A 814 17.17 -12.73 18.91
N THR A 815 17.69 -12.46 17.71
CA THR A 815 17.38 -13.21 16.48
C THR A 815 17.84 -14.67 16.44
N LEU A 816 18.71 -15.08 17.38
CA LEU A 816 19.22 -16.45 17.53
C LEU A 816 19.30 -16.89 19.00
N ASP A 817 18.68 -16.15 19.91
CA ASP A 817 18.87 -16.29 21.36
C ASP A 817 17.53 -16.19 22.09
N GLY A 818 17.18 -17.18 22.90
CA GLY A 818 15.87 -17.25 23.55
C GLY A 818 15.84 -18.08 24.82
N ILE A 819 14.80 -17.84 25.62
CA ILE A 819 14.53 -18.51 26.89
C ILE A 819 13.11 -19.07 26.92
N ALA A 820 12.94 -20.23 27.57
CA ALA A 820 11.65 -20.87 27.80
C ALA A 820 11.53 -21.36 29.24
N GLN A 821 10.31 -21.53 29.72
CA GLN A 821 10.02 -22.06 31.04
C GLN A 821 10.32 -23.56 31.07
N TYR A 822 11.05 -24.02 32.08
CA TYR A 822 11.26 -25.45 32.28
C TYR A 822 10.08 -26.06 33.05
N VAL A 823 9.29 -26.89 32.36
CA VAL A 823 8.24 -27.72 32.98
C VAL A 823 8.85 -29.08 33.38
N PRO A 824 8.83 -29.48 34.67
CA PRO A 824 9.36 -30.77 35.11
C PRO A 824 8.60 -31.96 34.48
N SER A 825 9.23 -32.63 33.53
CA SER A 825 8.60 -33.63 32.66
C SER A 825 9.63 -34.61 32.11
N LEU A 826 9.17 -35.71 31.50
CA LEU A 826 9.97 -36.60 30.69
C LEU A 826 9.38 -36.71 29.28
N THR A 827 10.23 -36.99 28.29
CA THR A 827 9.77 -37.26 26.92
C THR A 827 9.12 -38.65 26.86
N ILE A 828 8.16 -38.85 25.96
CA ILE A 828 7.49 -40.15 25.78
C ILE A 828 8.53 -41.27 25.49
N ALA A 829 9.54 -40.99 24.67
CA ALA A 829 10.65 -41.91 24.41
C ALA A 829 11.43 -42.28 25.68
N ALA A 830 11.75 -41.30 26.54
CA ALA A 830 12.44 -41.54 27.80
C ALA A 830 11.57 -42.35 28.78
N ILE A 831 10.26 -42.10 28.81
CA ILE A 831 9.32 -42.86 29.66
C ILE A 831 9.22 -44.31 29.19
N MET A 832 9.06 -44.56 27.88
CA MET A 832 9.02 -45.91 27.33
C MET A 832 10.30 -46.70 27.64
N ALA A 833 11.47 -46.05 27.59
CA ALA A 833 12.75 -46.68 27.94
C ALA A 833 12.92 -46.97 29.44
N GLN A 834 12.34 -46.17 30.34
CA GLN A 834 12.55 -46.27 31.79
C GLN A 834 11.45 -47.05 32.53
N TYR A 835 10.19 -47.01 32.07
CA TYR A 835 9.01 -47.54 32.79
C TYR A 835 8.40 -48.78 32.10
N GLY A 836 9.24 -49.56 31.41
CA GLY A 836 8.85 -50.82 30.78
C GLY A 836 7.87 -50.64 29.61
N GLY A 837 8.09 -49.64 28.76
CA GLY A 837 7.28 -49.38 27.56
C GLY A 837 5.92 -48.74 27.81
N SER A 838 5.54 -48.41 29.05
CA SER A 838 4.17 -48.01 29.40
C SER A 838 4.09 -46.67 30.14
N LEU A 839 3.34 -45.73 29.57
CA LEU A 839 2.99 -44.45 30.21
C LEU A 839 2.16 -44.66 31.49
N LEU A 840 1.33 -45.71 31.53
CA LEU A 840 0.51 -46.03 32.69
C LEU A 840 1.37 -46.44 33.90
N ASN A 841 2.50 -47.11 33.66
CA ASN A 841 3.44 -47.46 34.73
C ASN A 841 4.14 -46.23 35.30
N TYR A 842 4.44 -45.23 34.47
CA TYR A 842 5.01 -43.94 34.90
C TYR A 842 4.05 -43.15 35.79
N LEU A 843 2.80 -42.97 35.35
CA LEU A 843 1.77 -42.28 36.14
C LEU A 843 1.45 -43.05 37.44
N ARG A 844 1.42 -44.40 37.40
CA ARG A 844 1.26 -45.22 38.61
C ARG A 844 2.44 -45.12 39.57
N HIS A 845 3.68 -44.96 39.08
CA HIS A 845 4.86 -44.81 39.92
C HIS A 845 4.85 -43.50 40.70
N HIS A 846 4.41 -42.40 40.09
CA HIS A 846 4.34 -41.09 40.76
C HIS A 846 3.06 -40.87 41.57
N HIS A 847 1.91 -41.37 41.10
CA HIS A 847 0.60 -41.15 41.70
C HIS A 847 -0.24 -42.45 41.79
N PRO A 848 0.20 -43.43 42.60
CA PRO A 848 -0.55 -44.65 42.83
C PRO A 848 -1.87 -44.39 43.59
N ASP A 849 -2.85 -45.23 43.32
CA ASP A 849 -4.16 -45.30 43.97
C ASP A 849 -4.68 -46.74 43.91
N GLU A 850 -4.27 -47.58 44.87
CA GLU A 850 -4.58 -49.02 44.88
C GLU A 850 -6.09 -49.31 45.08
N GLY A 851 -6.87 -48.33 45.55
CA GLY A 851 -8.33 -48.47 45.67
C GLY A 851 -9.07 -48.30 44.34
N SER A 852 -8.50 -47.59 43.37
CA SER A 852 -9.18 -47.26 42.11
C SER A 852 -8.91 -48.26 40.99
N LEU A 853 -9.62 -49.39 41.04
CA LEU A 853 -9.65 -50.39 39.96
C LEU A 853 -10.07 -49.79 38.60
N GLY A 854 -11.01 -48.85 38.60
CA GLY A 854 -11.53 -48.19 37.40
C GLY A 854 -10.54 -47.27 36.69
N THR A 855 -9.46 -46.84 37.37
CA THR A 855 -8.37 -46.03 36.80
C THR A 855 -7.03 -46.75 36.86
N PHE A 856 -7.07 -48.09 36.84
CA PHE A 856 -5.91 -48.99 36.71
C PHE A 856 -4.81 -48.78 37.78
N GLY A 857 -5.20 -48.38 39.00
CA GLY A 857 -4.28 -48.14 40.10
C GLY A 857 -3.61 -46.76 40.10
N VAL A 858 -4.09 -45.81 39.29
CA VAL A 858 -3.60 -44.42 39.22
C VAL A 858 -4.68 -43.47 39.73
N LYS A 859 -4.33 -42.40 40.45
CA LYS A 859 -5.29 -41.41 40.94
C LYS A 859 -6.18 -40.86 39.80
N PRO A 860 -7.52 -40.90 39.91
CA PRO A 860 -8.42 -40.52 38.82
C PRO A 860 -8.16 -39.14 38.21
N ALA A 861 -7.85 -38.14 39.02
CA ALA A 861 -7.56 -36.77 38.55
C ALA A 861 -6.33 -36.68 37.64
N VAL A 862 -5.31 -37.53 37.84
CA VAL A 862 -4.10 -37.57 37.00
C VAL A 862 -4.43 -38.14 35.61
N LEU A 863 -5.32 -39.13 35.56
CA LEU A 863 -5.77 -39.74 34.32
C LEU A 863 -6.73 -38.81 33.54
N ASP A 864 -7.61 -38.08 34.24
CA ASP A 864 -8.47 -37.05 33.65
C ASP A 864 -7.64 -35.88 33.08
N THR A 865 -6.64 -35.38 33.81
CA THR A 865 -5.66 -34.39 33.31
C THR A 865 -4.95 -34.88 32.04
N PHE A 866 -4.50 -36.14 32.02
CA PHE A 866 -3.86 -36.73 30.83
C PHE A 866 -4.81 -36.81 29.62
N VAL A 867 -6.04 -37.28 29.82
CA VAL A 867 -7.02 -37.39 28.73
C VAL A 867 -7.40 -36.00 28.19
N ARG A 868 -7.63 -35.02 29.06
CA ARG A 868 -7.94 -33.62 28.68
C ARG A 868 -6.81 -32.97 27.90
N SER A 869 -5.60 -33.01 28.45
CA SER A 869 -4.43 -32.36 27.84
C SER A 869 -4.06 -33.05 26.52
N CYS A 870 -4.11 -34.38 26.44
CA CYS A 870 -3.94 -35.11 25.18
C CYS A 870 -4.98 -34.69 24.12
N ALA A 871 -6.27 -34.58 24.48
CA ALA A 871 -7.31 -34.10 23.58
C ALA A 871 -7.07 -32.65 23.12
N GLY A 872 -6.73 -31.74 24.04
CA GLY A 872 -6.41 -30.34 23.74
C GLY A 872 -5.25 -30.20 22.77
N TYR A 873 -4.09 -30.81 23.07
CA TYR A 873 -2.93 -30.79 22.19
C TYR A 873 -3.20 -31.46 20.83
N CYS A 874 -4.05 -32.50 20.76
CA CYS A 874 -4.47 -33.06 19.48
C CYS A 874 -5.28 -32.07 18.63
N VAL A 875 -6.24 -31.34 19.22
CA VAL A 875 -7.04 -30.35 18.50
C VAL A 875 -6.20 -29.16 18.05
N VAL A 876 -5.41 -28.54 18.96
CA VAL A 876 -4.67 -27.31 18.59
C VAL A 876 -3.52 -27.57 17.62
N THR A 877 -2.84 -28.72 17.70
CA THR A 877 -1.80 -29.06 16.72
C THR A 877 -2.37 -29.45 15.35
N TYR A 878 -3.60 -30.00 15.30
CA TYR A 878 -4.33 -30.20 14.05
C TYR A 878 -4.74 -28.86 13.42
N LEU A 879 -5.35 -27.95 14.19
CA LEU A 879 -5.82 -26.65 13.70
C LEU A 879 -4.68 -25.73 13.21
N LEU A 880 -3.52 -25.73 13.89
CA LEU A 880 -2.35 -24.94 13.50
C LEU A 880 -1.39 -25.68 12.54
N GLY A 881 -1.64 -26.96 12.23
CA GLY A 881 -0.77 -27.77 11.36
C GLY A 881 0.64 -27.98 11.90
N VAL A 882 0.81 -28.09 13.23
CA VAL A 882 2.13 -28.16 13.87
C VAL A 882 2.81 -29.51 13.56
N GLY A 883 3.92 -29.44 12.84
CA GLY A 883 4.74 -30.60 12.45
C GLY A 883 5.68 -31.11 13.53
N ASP A 884 6.65 -31.93 13.11
CA ASP A 884 7.76 -32.50 13.90
C ASP A 884 7.38 -33.23 15.21
N ARG A 885 6.15 -33.77 15.28
CA ARG A 885 5.68 -34.52 16.46
C ARG A 885 6.26 -35.94 16.50
N HIS A 886 7.42 -36.11 17.15
CA HIS A 886 7.99 -37.43 17.49
C HIS A 886 8.12 -37.64 19.00
N LEU A 887 8.46 -38.86 19.43
CA LEU A 887 8.40 -39.29 20.85
C LEU A 887 9.39 -38.56 21.78
N ASP A 888 10.34 -37.80 21.25
CA ASP A 888 11.26 -36.95 22.02
C ASP A 888 10.77 -35.49 22.14
N ASN A 889 9.90 -35.04 21.22
CA ASN A 889 9.26 -33.72 21.26
C ASN A 889 7.92 -33.75 22.02
N LEU A 890 7.33 -34.92 22.26
CA LEU A 890 6.17 -35.09 23.13
C LEU A 890 6.62 -35.33 24.57
N LEU A 891 6.04 -34.57 25.51
CA LEU A 891 6.37 -34.61 26.93
C LEU A 891 5.16 -34.95 27.80
N LEU A 892 5.43 -35.57 28.95
CA LEU A 892 4.45 -35.87 29.99
C LEU A 892 5.06 -35.51 31.35
N ALA A 893 4.33 -34.70 32.12
CA ALA A 893 4.64 -34.40 33.51
C ALA A 893 4.12 -35.50 34.46
N PRO A 894 4.68 -35.65 35.67
CA PRO A 894 4.28 -36.71 36.62
C PRO A 894 2.81 -36.66 37.04
N ASP A 895 2.24 -35.46 37.05
CA ASP A 895 0.85 -35.12 37.44
C ASP A 895 -0.19 -35.39 36.33
N GLY A 896 0.27 -35.86 35.16
CA GLY A 896 -0.58 -36.21 34.03
C GLY A 896 -0.64 -35.15 32.93
N HIS A 897 -0.08 -33.94 33.11
CA HIS A 897 -0.08 -32.93 32.04
C HIS A 897 0.77 -33.39 30.85
N PHE A 898 0.11 -33.70 29.73
CA PHE A 898 0.72 -33.99 28.43
C PHE A 898 0.86 -32.71 27.60
N PHE A 899 2.00 -32.53 26.93
CA PHE A 899 2.21 -31.38 26.05
C PHE A 899 3.20 -31.66 24.91
N HIS A 900 3.18 -30.75 23.93
CA HIS A 900 4.16 -30.57 22.85
C HIS A 900 4.77 -29.18 23.03
#